data_AF-A0A959JPN2-F1
#
_entry.id   AF-A0A959JPN2-F1
#
_cell.length_a   1.000
_cell.length_b   1.000
_cell.length_c   1.000
_cell.angle_alpha   90.00
_cell.angle_beta   90.00
_cell.angle_gamma   90.00
#
_symmetry.space_group_name_H-M   'P 1'
#
loop_
_entity.id
_entity.type
_entity.pdbx_description
1 polymer ?
#
loop_
_entity_poly.entity_id
_entity_poly.type
_entity_poly.pdbx_seq_one_letter_code
_entity_poly.pdbx_strand_id
1 'polypeptide(L)'
;MNIKSVLPTFGRGILLCAVFLLSFQNLHSQQTVWTGIVDSDWHNADNWGQGLPQDGGKAVIPSFVYNTPVITGSLNLKYSIENLNVVQIGAGAVICNEGYFVNFSTGSIENNGKLINKGTILFDNDGIFDNNGTFENRGSFDNGGPNNLAVFNNNAGGTFLGKSGSVLVNTGTFNNNGTLIIEAESFVYHYFKFNNTGAIDNLGTFENFECAEFVNDTDYYVGGDFWNLGVLYLLSGDVHAMTMHGGIVLTSLNDAPKPTASCKDVTVTLDDNGMVMIMPADIDNGSNGPCFINTFNVSPNKFNCDNVGANTVTLTVTDFKDYSSSCTATVTVEGSSFCENDGNYCSYTQGFYGNAGGKKFGMTTSEIILAALSNTDGSNNPIIIGGGDRQLVLNNTAVDCIIEYLPAGGKATKLPEGTVNMTGDCETGDLPLKNNRFRNVLLGQTIALSLNVRYDVNLGGLAVAHICGISGSLKRVLPPNPTVNDILALANKALAGQVDEKYISMANDAASFINEHFDNCSAACSGDKGRSALFDLMAQPKGMVVDLTWISSTPNEVKSFDVERSLDGTIFETIQSLEPQENTDFLKSFEAQDASLLQGSAYYRIKRNLADGSFEYTPSRWIDLSYNGSEIRVFPNPATEGEFNMSLNRFAGQHVTVQIVNNLGVVVRTLEFDNLSEENVRLDVSDFLDGMYKIFVQPESQKAVYETLIIQRY
;
A
#
# COMPACT_ATOMS: atom_id res chain seq x y z
N MET A 1 23.36 -33.16 33.83
CA MET A 1 24.24 -32.99 32.66
C MET A 1 23.83 -31.67 31.99
N ASN A 2 24.81 -30.84 31.72
CA ASN A 2 24.78 -29.40 31.43
C ASN A 2 23.57 -28.83 30.64
N ILE A 3 22.85 -27.92 31.29
CA ILE A 3 21.98 -26.91 30.69
C ILE A 3 22.76 -25.58 30.77
N LYS A 4 23.73 -25.40 29.89
CA LYS A 4 24.45 -24.14 29.65
C LYS A 4 25.04 -24.22 28.25
N SER A 5 24.29 -23.77 27.24
CA SER A 5 24.82 -23.13 26.02
C SER A 5 23.75 -23.06 24.90
N VAL A 6 23.59 -21.84 24.37
CA VAL A 6 23.05 -21.46 23.03
C VAL A 6 21.53 -21.30 22.89
N LEU A 7 21.07 -20.07 23.06
CA LEU A 7 19.80 -19.51 22.53
C LEU A 7 20.00 -17.99 22.36
N PRO A 8 20.12 -17.43 21.15
CA PRO A 8 19.91 -16.00 20.89
C PRO A 8 18.43 -15.76 20.54
N THR A 9 17.64 -15.05 21.36
CA THR A 9 17.35 -13.60 21.29
C THR A 9 16.83 -13.13 19.93
N PHE A 10 15.54 -13.36 19.66
CA PHE A 10 14.54 -12.41 19.12
C PHE A 10 13.28 -13.23 18.78
N GLY A 11 12.13 -12.90 19.41
CA GLY A 11 10.86 -13.59 19.15
C GLY A 11 10.14 -14.21 20.37
N ARG A 12 10.59 -13.94 21.61
CA ARG A 12 9.86 -14.42 22.80
C ARG A 12 8.66 -13.55 23.22
N GLY A 13 8.58 -12.28 22.81
CA GLY A 13 7.50 -11.38 23.26
C GLY A 13 6.16 -11.61 22.55
N ILE A 14 6.16 -11.68 21.21
CA ILE A 14 4.92 -11.71 20.42
C ILE A 14 4.30 -13.11 20.35
N LEU A 15 5.14 -14.17 20.38
CA LEU A 15 4.67 -15.55 20.35
C LEU A 15 4.03 -16.00 21.67
N LEU A 16 4.35 -15.36 22.80
CA LEU A 16 3.67 -15.62 24.07
C LEU A 16 2.24 -15.05 24.09
N CYS A 17 1.93 -13.96 23.37
CA CYS A 17 0.57 -13.41 23.38
C CYS A 17 -0.39 -14.21 22.48
N ALA A 18 0.06 -14.62 21.28
CA ALA A 18 -0.79 -15.33 20.31
C ALA A 18 -1.03 -16.81 20.64
N VAL A 19 -0.06 -17.49 21.28
CA VAL A 19 -0.22 -18.90 21.71
C VAL A 19 -1.09 -19.01 22.97
N PHE A 20 -1.21 -17.95 23.77
CA PHE A 20 -2.00 -17.94 25.01
C PHE A 20 -3.50 -17.70 24.82
N LEU A 21 -3.91 -16.96 23.77
CA LEU A 21 -5.32 -16.76 23.43
C LEU A 21 -6.00 -18.05 22.90
N LEU A 22 -5.24 -18.97 22.29
CA LEU A 22 -5.78 -20.19 21.69
C LEU A 22 -5.99 -21.36 22.67
N SER A 23 -5.47 -21.31 23.89
CA SER A 23 -5.67 -22.36 24.91
C SER A 23 -6.98 -22.27 25.70
N PHE A 24 -7.81 -21.23 25.49
CA PHE A 24 -8.96 -20.93 26.36
C PHE A 24 -10.31 -21.55 25.96
N GLN A 25 -10.38 -22.44 24.98
CA GLN A 25 -11.68 -23.03 24.61
C GLN A 25 -12.09 -24.29 25.39
N ASN A 26 -11.28 -24.83 26.32
CA ASN A 26 -11.66 -26.07 27.01
C ASN A 26 -11.12 -26.20 28.45
N LEU A 27 -11.72 -25.49 29.41
CA LEU A 27 -11.81 -25.96 30.80
C LEU A 27 -13.13 -25.48 31.42
N HIS A 28 -13.92 -26.41 31.94
CA HIS A 28 -15.13 -26.14 32.74
C HIS A 28 -14.73 -25.55 34.12
N SER A 29 -14.05 -24.41 34.15
CA SER A 29 -13.69 -23.74 35.40
C SER A 29 -14.88 -22.95 35.93
N GLN A 30 -15.24 -23.11 37.20
CA GLN A 30 -16.27 -22.28 37.82
C GLN A 30 -15.87 -20.80 37.71
N GLN A 31 -16.79 -19.98 37.17
CA GLN A 31 -16.64 -18.53 37.07
C GLN A 31 -17.46 -17.85 38.17
N THR A 32 -16.85 -16.90 38.86
CA THR A 32 -17.53 -16.00 39.79
C THR A 32 -17.26 -14.55 39.42
N VAL A 33 -18.23 -13.67 39.68
CA VAL A 33 -18.19 -12.26 39.29
C VAL A 33 -18.25 -11.40 40.54
N TRP A 34 -17.35 -10.42 40.66
CA TRP A 34 -17.37 -9.44 41.73
C TRP A 34 -18.60 -8.53 41.58
N THR A 35 -19.42 -8.46 42.62
CA THR A 35 -20.55 -7.53 42.70
C THR A 35 -20.21 -6.35 43.62
N GLY A 36 -19.51 -6.63 44.72
CA GLY A 36 -19.21 -5.65 45.77
C GLY A 36 -20.47 -5.10 46.44
N ILE A 37 -21.58 -5.85 46.47
CA ILE A 37 -22.87 -5.33 46.92
C ILE A 37 -22.94 -5.10 48.44
N VAL A 38 -22.12 -5.81 49.23
CA VAL A 38 -22.12 -5.70 50.70
C VAL A 38 -21.09 -4.67 51.15
N ASP A 39 -19.83 -4.85 50.73
CA ASP A 39 -18.72 -3.98 51.09
C ASP A 39 -17.57 -4.15 50.06
N SER A 40 -16.39 -3.61 50.38
CA SER A 40 -15.19 -3.70 49.54
C SER A 40 -14.28 -4.89 49.85
N ASP A 41 -14.54 -5.67 50.91
CA ASP A 41 -13.61 -6.72 51.35
C ASP A 41 -13.62 -7.92 50.38
N TRP A 42 -12.48 -8.18 49.74
CA TRP A 42 -12.31 -9.28 48.79
C TRP A 42 -12.73 -10.64 49.38
N HIS A 43 -12.52 -10.83 50.68
CA HIS A 43 -12.74 -12.09 51.39
C HIS A 43 -14.20 -12.32 51.78
N ASN A 44 -15.07 -11.32 51.64
CA ASN A 44 -16.48 -11.48 51.89
C ASN A 44 -17.14 -12.23 50.72
N ALA A 45 -17.54 -13.48 50.96
CA ALA A 45 -18.14 -14.35 49.94
C ALA A 45 -19.43 -13.76 49.33
N ASP A 46 -20.15 -12.92 50.06
CA ASP A 46 -21.40 -12.30 49.60
C ASP A 46 -21.15 -11.17 48.58
N ASN A 47 -19.91 -10.69 48.44
CA ASN A 47 -19.50 -9.79 47.36
C ASN A 47 -19.27 -10.50 46.02
N TRP A 48 -19.40 -11.83 45.97
CA TRP A 48 -19.16 -12.63 44.77
C TRP A 48 -20.43 -13.39 44.35
N GLY A 49 -20.78 -13.31 43.06
CA GLY A 49 -22.02 -13.88 42.53
C GLY A 49 -22.17 -15.40 42.69
N GLN A 50 -21.06 -16.14 42.87
CA GLN A 50 -21.04 -17.58 43.14
C GLN A 50 -20.15 -17.93 44.35
N GLY A 51 -20.03 -17.00 45.31
CA GLY A 51 -19.08 -17.11 46.41
C GLY A 51 -17.63 -16.92 45.96
N LEU A 52 -16.69 -17.08 46.90
CA LEU A 52 -15.27 -16.79 46.66
C LEU A 52 -14.70 -17.59 45.47
N PRO A 53 -13.80 -16.99 44.67
CA PRO A 53 -13.11 -17.68 43.59
C PRO A 53 -12.35 -18.91 44.11
N GLN A 54 -12.41 -20.00 43.35
CA GLN A 54 -11.78 -21.28 43.68
C GLN A 54 -10.52 -21.51 42.84
N ASP A 55 -9.58 -22.32 43.35
CA ASP A 55 -8.37 -22.72 42.63
C ASP A 55 -8.70 -23.28 41.23
N GLY A 56 -7.95 -22.85 40.21
CA GLY A 56 -8.19 -23.18 38.81
C GLY A 56 -9.45 -22.55 38.19
N GLY A 57 -10.20 -21.75 38.97
CA GLY A 57 -11.39 -21.01 38.57
C GLY A 57 -11.10 -19.73 37.80
N LYS A 58 -12.17 -18.97 37.54
CA LYS A 58 -12.12 -17.64 36.92
C LYS A 58 -12.87 -16.61 37.77
N ALA A 59 -12.20 -15.52 38.13
CA ALA A 59 -12.78 -14.36 38.79
C ALA A 59 -12.89 -13.22 37.77
N VAL A 60 -14.07 -12.60 37.67
CA VAL A 60 -14.29 -11.47 36.77
C VAL A 60 -14.68 -10.24 37.60
N ILE A 61 -13.96 -9.14 37.38
CA ILE A 61 -14.22 -7.84 37.99
C ILE A 61 -14.73 -6.92 36.88
N PRO A 62 -16.05 -6.65 36.82
CA PRO A 62 -16.63 -5.85 35.74
C PRO A 62 -16.28 -4.36 35.86
N SER A 63 -16.41 -3.62 34.77
CA SER A 63 -16.11 -2.17 34.73
C SER A 63 -17.03 -1.32 35.61
N PHE A 64 -18.17 -1.87 36.04
CA PHE A 64 -19.06 -1.25 37.01
C PHE A 64 -19.28 -2.18 38.20
N VAL A 65 -18.95 -1.70 39.40
CA VAL A 65 -19.08 -2.42 40.67
C VAL A 65 -19.68 -1.48 41.72
N TYR A 66 -20.40 -2.02 42.71
CA TYR A 66 -20.96 -1.20 43.78
C TYR A 66 -19.89 -0.66 44.73
N ASN A 67 -18.97 -1.54 45.13
CA ASN A 67 -17.79 -1.20 45.91
C ASN A 67 -16.55 -1.78 45.20
N THR A 68 -15.50 -0.96 45.11
CA THR A 68 -14.20 -1.37 44.55
C THR A 68 -13.56 -2.45 45.42
N PRO A 69 -13.07 -3.56 44.83
CA PRO A 69 -12.45 -4.64 45.60
C PRO A 69 -11.16 -4.18 46.31
N VAL A 70 -11.08 -4.48 47.61
CA VAL A 70 -9.93 -4.27 48.49
C VAL A 70 -9.49 -5.60 49.08
N ILE A 71 -8.26 -6.01 48.79
CA ILE A 71 -7.64 -7.20 49.36
C ILE A 71 -6.90 -6.81 50.64
N THR A 72 -7.34 -7.34 51.77
CA THR A 72 -6.66 -7.21 53.07
C THR A 72 -6.03 -8.53 53.50
N GLY A 73 -5.04 -8.51 54.40
CA GLY A 73 -4.42 -9.74 54.91
C GLY A 73 -3.68 -10.57 53.83
N SER A 74 -3.59 -11.88 54.02
CA SER A 74 -2.86 -12.76 53.09
C SER A 74 -3.79 -13.49 52.13
N LEU A 75 -3.45 -13.49 50.83
CA LEU A 75 -4.24 -14.14 49.79
C LEU A 75 -3.36 -14.84 48.75
N ASN A 76 -3.68 -16.09 48.42
CA ASN A 76 -3.05 -16.82 47.33
C ASN A 76 -4.02 -16.90 46.15
N LEU A 77 -3.65 -16.32 45.02
CA LEU A 77 -4.43 -16.34 43.78
C LEU A 77 -3.96 -17.51 42.93
N LYS A 78 -4.70 -18.62 42.94
CA LYS A 78 -4.43 -19.81 42.11
C LYS A 78 -5.46 -19.98 41.00
N TYR A 79 -6.06 -18.87 40.59
CA TYR A 79 -7.14 -18.78 39.62
C TYR A 79 -6.86 -17.61 38.68
N SER A 80 -7.61 -17.54 37.59
CA SER A 80 -7.49 -16.44 36.64
C SER A 80 -8.35 -15.26 37.08
N ILE A 81 -7.86 -14.03 36.93
CA ILE A 81 -8.59 -12.78 37.17
C ILE A 81 -8.68 -12.02 35.84
N GLU A 82 -9.90 -11.70 35.44
CA GLU A 82 -10.16 -10.69 34.41
C GLU A 82 -10.61 -9.41 35.10
N ASN A 83 -9.80 -8.36 35.00
CA ASN A 83 -10.05 -7.11 35.67
C ASN A 83 -10.37 -6.00 34.67
N LEU A 84 -11.58 -5.46 34.76
CA LEU A 84 -12.03 -4.28 34.02
C LEU A 84 -12.22 -3.06 34.93
N ASN A 85 -11.83 -3.16 36.21
CA ASN A 85 -11.98 -2.13 37.23
C ASN A 85 -10.68 -1.93 38.04
N VAL A 86 -10.73 -1.23 39.15
CA VAL A 86 -9.60 -1.09 40.07
C VAL A 86 -9.59 -2.24 41.08
N VAL A 87 -8.42 -2.84 41.32
CA VAL A 87 -8.18 -3.75 42.45
C VAL A 87 -7.19 -3.11 43.41
N GLN A 88 -7.61 -2.90 44.65
CA GLN A 88 -6.76 -2.31 45.69
C GLN A 88 -6.16 -3.39 46.58
N ILE A 89 -4.85 -3.33 46.79
CA ILE A 89 -4.12 -4.18 47.74
C ILE A 89 -3.81 -3.30 48.94
N GLY A 90 -4.43 -3.63 50.08
CA GLY A 90 -4.32 -2.83 51.29
C GLY A 90 -2.92 -2.84 51.90
N ALA A 91 -2.61 -1.80 52.68
CA ALA A 91 -1.36 -1.74 53.43
C ALA A 91 -1.24 -2.94 54.40
N GLY A 92 -0.09 -3.60 54.40
CA GLY A 92 0.15 -4.81 55.18
C GLY A 92 -0.46 -6.10 54.60
N ALA A 93 -1.20 -6.02 53.49
CA ALA A 93 -1.63 -7.22 52.77
C ALA A 93 -0.46 -7.91 52.07
N VAL A 94 -0.54 -9.24 51.93
CA VAL A 94 0.45 -10.06 51.22
C VAL A 94 -0.27 -10.96 50.23
N ILE A 95 -0.08 -10.70 48.95
CA ILE A 95 -0.71 -11.46 47.87
C ILE A 95 0.35 -12.30 47.18
N CYS A 96 0.02 -13.56 46.91
CA CYS A 96 0.81 -14.42 46.03
C CYS A 96 -0.03 -14.79 44.81
N ASN A 97 0.27 -14.20 43.66
CA ASN A 97 -0.30 -14.60 42.38
C ASN A 97 0.44 -15.81 41.82
N GLU A 98 -0.23 -16.94 41.70
CA GLU A 98 0.23 -18.16 41.01
C GLU A 98 -0.59 -18.42 39.74
N GLY A 99 -1.64 -17.64 39.49
CA GLY A 99 -2.52 -17.72 38.33
C GLY A 99 -2.26 -16.64 37.26
N TYR A 100 -3.29 -16.32 36.48
CA TYR A 100 -3.25 -15.30 35.44
C TYR A 100 -4.06 -14.09 35.87
N PHE A 101 -3.44 -12.91 35.93
CA PHE A 101 -4.14 -11.66 36.20
C PHE A 101 -4.07 -10.80 34.93
N VAL A 102 -5.20 -10.68 34.23
CA VAL A 102 -5.30 -9.88 33.01
C VAL A 102 -6.13 -8.63 33.29
N ASN A 103 -5.54 -7.47 33.02
CA ASN A 103 -6.22 -6.17 33.09
C ASN A 103 -6.66 -5.77 31.69
N PHE A 104 -7.96 -5.59 31.50
CA PHE A 104 -8.58 -5.21 30.22
C PHE A 104 -9.08 -3.78 30.26
N SER A 105 -9.03 -3.08 29.12
CA SER A 105 -9.53 -1.70 28.99
C SER A 105 -8.89 -0.79 30.07
N THR A 106 -9.66 -0.20 30.97
CA THR A 106 -9.20 0.65 32.08
C THR A 106 -8.92 -0.10 33.39
N GLY A 107 -8.93 -1.44 33.36
CA GLY A 107 -8.62 -2.28 34.53
C GLY A 107 -7.27 -1.92 35.13
N SER A 108 -7.23 -1.68 36.44
CA SER A 108 -6.07 -1.12 37.15
C SER A 108 -5.78 -1.84 38.46
N ILE A 109 -4.53 -1.80 38.92
CA ILE A 109 -4.06 -2.38 40.18
C ILE A 109 -3.44 -1.27 41.03
N GLU A 110 -3.90 -1.11 42.27
CA GLU A 110 -3.32 -0.21 43.26
C GLU A 110 -2.66 -1.04 44.38
N ASN A 111 -1.34 -1.21 44.32
CA ASN A 111 -0.60 -1.99 45.31
C ASN A 111 -0.03 -1.12 46.44
N ASN A 112 -0.67 -1.13 47.62
CA ASN A 112 -0.14 -0.53 48.85
C ASN A 112 0.47 -1.56 49.82
N GLY A 113 0.41 -2.85 49.48
CA GLY A 113 0.89 -3.97 50.29
C GLY A 113 2.11 -4.66 49.67
N LYS A 114 2.18 -5.99 49.79
CA LYS A 114 3.16 -6.83 49.10
C LYS A 114 2.47 -7.74 48.09
N LEU A 115 2.75 -7.57 46.80
CA LEU A 115 2.32 -8.47 45.73
C LEU A 115 3.49 -9.30 45.24
N ILE A 116 3.38 -10.63 45.35
CA ILE A 116 4.36 -11.59 44.82
C ILE A 116 3.72 -12.23 43.59
N ASN A 117 4.27 -11.99 42.40
CA ASN A 117 3.81 -12.62 41.16
C ASN A 117 4.71 -13.80 40.80
N LYS A 118 4.23 -15.04 41.01
CA LYS A 118 4.85 -16.26 40.46
C LYS A 118 4.19 -16.72 39.16
N GLY A 119 2.96 -16.25 38.89
CA GLY A 119 2.21 -16.53 37.67
C GLY A 119 2.45 -15.46 36.60
N THR A 120 1.37 -15.02 35.96
CA THR A 120 1.42 -14.00 34.91
C THR A 120 0.53 -12.81 35.28
N ILE A 121 1.04 -11.60 35.09
CA ILE A 121 0.26 -10.36 35.09
C ILE A 121 0.39 -9.73 33.69
N LEU A 122 -0.73 -9.44 33.04
CA LEU A 122 -0.79 -8.88 31.70
C LEU A 122 -1.74 -7.68 31.66
N PHE A 123 -1.39 -6.66 30.89
CA PHE A 123 -2.26 -5.54 30.54
C PHE A 123 -2.61 -5.65 29.06
N ASP A 124 -3.89 -5.57 28.72
CA ASP A 124 -4.40 -5.67 27.34
C ASP A 124 -4.72 -4.29 26.73
N ASN A 125 -4.80 -3.22 27.53
CA ASN A 125 -4.99 -1.84 27.05
C ASN A 125 -4.60 -0.80 28.13
N ASP A 126 -5.21 0.40 28.13
CA ASP A 126 -5.03 1.62 28.97
C ASP A 126 -5.01 1.48 30.51
N GLY A 127 -4.87 0.28 31.06
CA GLY A 127 -4.86 0.02 32.48
C GLY A 127 -3.64 0.62 33.19
N ILE A 128 -3.82 0.98 34.47
CA ILE A 128 -2.75 1.53 35.32
C ILE A 128 -2.39 0.53 36.42
N PHE A 129 -1.10 0.33 36.67
CA PHE A 129 -0.61 -0.32 37.87
C PHE A 129 0.17 0.69 38.71
N ASP A 130 -0.44 1.14 39.81
CA ASP A 130 0.21 1.97 40.81
C ASP A 130 0.80 1.11 41.95
N ASN A 131 2.14 1.05 42.02
CA ASN A 131 2.86 0.36 43.07
C ASN A 131 3.40 1.37 44.11
N ASN A 132 2.74 1.44 45.26
CA ASN A 132 3.18 2.19 46.44
C ASN A 132 3.85 1.30 47.49
N GLY A 133 3.68 -0.03 47.39
CA GLY A 133 4.23 -1.04 48.28
C GLY A 133 5.37 -1.83 47.65
N THR A 134 5.39 -3.15 47.87
CA THR A 134 6.37 -4.07 47.28
C THR A 134 5.71 -4.91 46.19
N PHE A 135 6.25 -4.88 44.98
CA PHE A 135 5.92 -5.80 43.90
C PHE A 135 7.12 -6.70 43.60
N GLU A 136 6.98 -7.99 43.85
CA GLU A 136 8.01 -9.01 43.68
C GLU A 136 7.63 -9.93 42.51
N ASN A 137 8.24 -9.71 41.35
CA ASN A 137 8.02 -10.53 40.17
C ASN A 137 8.98 -11.73 40.15
N ARG A 138 8.42 -12.93 40.22
CA ARG A 138 9.07 -14.25 40.09
C ARG A 138 8.59 -15.01 38.84
N GLY A 139 7.61 -14.47 38.12
CA GLY A 139 7.01 -15.04 36.91
C GLY A 139 7.11 -14.07 35.74
N SER A 140 6.01 -13.88 35.03
CA SER A 140 5.93 -12.98 33.86
C SER A 140 5.08 -11.75 34.17
N PHE A 141 5.54 -10.57 33.75
CA PHE A 141 4.79 -9.32 33.82
C PHE A 141 4.95 -8.53 32.51
N ASP A 142 3.82 -8.14 31.92
CA ASP A 142 3.75 -7.30 30.71
C ASP A 142 2.80 -6.12 30.94
N ASN A 143 3.28 -4.89 30.74
CA ASN A 143 2.56 -3.65 31.02
C ASN A 143 2.19 -2.81 29.78
N GLY A 144 2.01 -3.39 28.58
CA GLY A 144 1.60 -2.60 27.41
C GLY A 144 0.50 -3.17 26.53
N GLY A 145 0.33 -4.49 26.45
CA GLY A 145 -0.70 -5.09 25.61
C GLY A 145 -0.54 -4.76 24.10
N PRO A 146 -1.55 -5.05 23.26
CA PRO A 146 -1.48 -4.87 21.81
C PRO A 146 -1.38 -3.41 21.32
N ASN A 147 -1.78 -2.45 22.15
CA ASN A 147 -1.86 -1.03 21.78
C ASN A 147 -0.82 -0.13 22.46
N ASN A 148 0.03 -0.67 23.35
CA ASN A 148 1.10 0.07 24.05
C ASN A 148 0.64 1.22 24.97
N LEU A 149 -0.62 1.19 25.46
CA LEU A 149 -1.22 2.29 26.22
C LEU A 149 -1.22 2.11 27.76
N ALA A 150 -0.89 0.92 28.27
CA ALA A 150 -0.84 0.68 29.72
C ALA A 150 0.30 1.42 30.41
N VAL A 151 0.09 1.75 31.68
CA VAL A 151 1.05 2.49 32.51
C VAL A 151 1.35 1.72 33.80
N PHE A 152 2.63 1.45 34.05
CA PHE A 152 3.11 0.96 35.35
C PHE A 152 3.84 2.10 36.08
N ASN A 153 3.43 2.40 37.30
CA ASN A 153 4.03 3.40 38.17
C ASN A 153 4.61 2.74 39.42
N ASN A 154 5.93 2.65 39.53
CA ASN A 154 6.59 2.41 40.81
C ASN A 154 6.78 3.74 41.53
N ASN A 155 5.83 4.10 42.38
CA ASN A 155 5.76 5.41 43.03
C ASN A 155 6.88 5.59 44.06
N ALA A 156 7.08 6.84 44.51
CA ALA A 156 8.06 7.15 45.55
C ALA A 156 7.72 6.36 46.84
N GLY A 157 8.65 5.50 47.29
CA GLY A 157 8.44 4.56 48.40
C GLY A 157 8.05 3.14 47.98
N GLY A 158 7.64 2.96 46.71
CA GLY A 158 7.43 1.66 46.09
C GLY A 158 8.73 0.92 45.78
N THR A 159 8.68 -0.41 45.83
CA THR A 159 9.78 -1.29 45.42
C THR A 159 9.28 -2.30 44.40
N PHE A 160 9.94 -2.38 43.23
CA PHE A 160 9.83 -3.49 42.29
C PHE A 160 11.04 -4.40 42.46
N LEU A 161 10.83 -5.71 42.60
CA LEU A 161 11.88 -6.72 42.61
C LEU A 161 11.65 -7.75 41.50
N GLY A 162 12.50 -7.74 40.48
CA GLY A 162 12.65 -8.86 39.54
C GLY A 162 13.55 -9.92 40.15
N LYS A 163 12.98 -11.08 40.49
CA LYS A 163 13.70 -12.21 41.08
C LYS A 163 14.29 -13.09 39.97
N SER A 164 15.37 -13.81 40.30
CA SER A 164 16.04 -14.73 39.38
C SER A 164 15.05 -15.61 38.60
N GLY A 165 15.20 -15.64 37.27
CA GLY A 165 14.33 -16.37 36.34
C GLY A 165 13.04 -15.65 35.93
N SER A 166 12.77 -14.44 36.44
CA SER A 166 11.60 -13.64 36.08
C SER A 166 11.78 -12.89 34.76
N VAL A 167 10.66 -12.53 34.14
CA VAL A 167 10.60 -11.75 32.90
C VAL A 167 9.70 -10.53 33.12
N LEU A 168 10.23 -9.36 32.76
CA LEU A 168 9.49 -8.10 32.61
C LEU A 168 9.50 -7.71 31.13
N VAL A 169 8.33 -7.49 30.56
CA VAL A 169 8.14 -6.97 29.21
C VAL A 169 7.49 -5.60 29.31
N ASN A 170 8.18 -4.55 28.86
CA ASN A 170 7.64 -3.20 28.83
C ASN A 170 7.33 -2.75 27.41
N THR A 171 6.10 -3.03 26.97
CA THR A 171 5.49 -2.55 25.72
C THR A 171 4.69 -1.26 25.91
N GLY A 172 4.39 -0.87 27.16
CA GLY A 172 3.69 0.38 27.50
C GLY A 172 4.61 1.44 28.10
N THR A 173 4.10 2.22 29.06
CA THR A 173 4.91 3.20 29.80
C THR A 173 5.25 2.65 31.19
N PHE A 174 6.55 2.61 31.53
CA PHE A 174 7.03 2.25 32.86
C PHE A 174 7.68 3.46 33.53
N ASN A 175 7.12 3.91 34.65
CA ASN A 175 7.62 5.01 35.45
C ASN A 175 8.22 4.48 36.75
N ASN A 176 9.53 4.66 36.95
CA ASN A 176 10.21 4.33 38.18
C ASN A 176 10.60 5.59 38.96
N ASN A 177 9.85 5.89 40.02
CA ASN A 177 10.15 6.94 41.00
C ASN A 177 10.58 6.35 42.36
N GLY A 178 10.44 5.03 42.53
CA GLY A 178 10.81 4.28 43.73
C GLY A 178 12.15 3.56 43.59
N THR A 179 12.21 2.31 44.06
CA THR A 179 13.38 1.43 43.88
C THR A 179 13.04 0.28 42.94
N LEU A 180 13.87 0.07 41.92
CA LEU A 180 13.83 -1.08 41.03
C LEU A 180 15.06 -1.96 41.29
N ILE A 181 14.83 -3.23 41.61
CA ILE A 181 15.91 -4.22 41.84
C ILE A 181 15.70 -5.36 40.86
N ILE A 182 16.71 -5.66 40.03
CA ILE A 182 16.71 -6.78 39.09
C ILE A 182 17.82 -7.73 39.51
N GLU A 183 17.47 -8.92 40.01
CA GLU A 183 18.44 -9.92 40.42
C GLU A 183 19.08 -10.63 39.22
N ALA A 184 20.23 -11.27 39.44
CA ALA A 184 20.89 -12.08 38.42
C ALA A 184 19.95 -13.14 37.82
N GLU A 185 20.13 -13.41 36.52
CA GLU A 185 19.30 -14.33 35.72
C GLU A 185 17.83 -13.87 35.54
N SER A 186 17.53 -12.61 35.82
CA SER A 186 16.26 -11.96 35.46
C SER A 186 16.40 -11.17 34.16
N PHE A 187 15.33 -11.07 33.38
CA PHE A 187 15.33 -10.41 32.07
C PHE A 187 14.31 -9.26 32.02
N VAL A 188 14.76 -8.09 31.59
CA VAL A 188 13.91 -6.94 31.26
C VAL A 188 14.02 -6.68 29.77
N TYR A 189 12.90 -6.79 29.05
CA TYR A 189 12.79 -6.45 27.64
C TYR A 189 11.95 -5.18 27.48
N HIS A 190 12.57 -4.10 27.02
CA HIS A 190 11.94 -2.80 26.92
C HIS A 190 11.74 -2.36 25.46
N TYR A 191 10.48 -2.10 25.09
CA TYR A 191 10.06 -1.82 23.70
C TYR A 191 9.44 -0.43 23.47
N PHE A 192 8.98 0.28 24.50
CA PHE A 192 8.29 1.57 24.31
C PHE A 192 8.87 2.72 25.17
N LYS A 193 8.27 3.06 26.31
CA LYS A 193 8.79 4.15 27.18
C LYS A 193 9.14 3.71 28.60
N PHE A 194 10.33 4.07 29.07
CA PHE A 194 10.79 3.86 30.44
C PHE A 194 11.31 5.18 31.01
N ASN A 195 10.66 5.72 32.04
CA ASN A 195 11.10 6.92 32.73
C ASN A 195 11.64 6.55 34.11
N ASN A 196 12.86 6.94 34.42
CA ASN A 196 13.51 6.68 35.70
C ASN A 196 13.93 7.98 36.40
N THR A 197 13.35 8.24 37.57
CA THR A 197 13.83 9.25 38.53
C THR A 197 14.28 8.62 39.86
N GLY A 198 13.94 7.34 40.06
CA GLY A 198 14.28 6.54 41.24
C GLY A 198 15.58 5.73 41.08
N ALA A 199 15.84 4.81 42.03
CA ALA A 199 17.03 3.97 42.02
C ALA A 199 16.82 2.69 41.18
N ILE A 200 17.87 2.26 40.46
CA ILE A 200 17.90 0.98 39.72
C ILE A 200 19.15 0.18 40.09
N ASP A 201 18.99 -0.87 40.88
CA ASP A 201 20.03 -1.87 41.12
C ASP A 201 19.80 -3.08 40.21
N ASN A 202 20.53 -3.17 39.11
CA ASN A 202 20.40 -4.26 38.16
C ASN A 202 21.65 -5.15 38.20
N LEU A 203 21.40 -6.44 38.45
CA LEU A 203 22.37 -7.54 38.43
C LEU A 203 22.00 -8.60 37.38
N GLY A 204 20.88 -8.39 36.66
CA GLY A 204 20.40 -9.22 35.56
C GLY A 204 20.64 -8.59 34.20
N THR A 205 19.82 -8.95 33.22
CA THR A 205 19.91 -8.43 31.85
C THR A 205 18.79 -7.42 31.59
N PHE A 206 19.17 -6.23 31.14
CA PHE A 206 18.23 -5.21 30.66
C PHE A 206 18.50 -4.92 29.19
N GLU A 207 17.51 -5.15 28.33
CA GLU A 207 17.59 -4.89 26.90
C GLU A 207 16.63 -3.75 26.52
N ASN A 208 17.19 -2.64 26.06
CA ASN A 208 16.47 -1.53 25.44
C ASN A 208 16.45 -1.74 23.91
N PHE A 209 15.31 -2.17 23.36
CA PHE A 209 15.19 -2.55 21.96
C PHE A 209 15.18 -1.36 21.00
N GLU A 210 15.32 -1.65 19.71
CA GLU A 210 15.11 -0.68 18.64
C GLU A 210 13.78 0.06 18.85
N CYS A 211 13.78 1.37 18.65
CA CYS A 211 12.67 2.30 18.90
C CYS A 211 12.33 2.62 20.36
N ALA A 212 12.83 1.89 21.36
CA ALA A 212 12.50 2.13 22.77
C ALA A 212 13.22 3.37 23.34
N GLU A 213 12.59 4.05 24.30
CA GLU A 213 13.13 5.23 24.99
C GLU A 213 13.30 4.98 26.49
N PHE A 214 14.56 4.96 26.90
CA PHE A 214 14.91 4.96 28.31
C PHE A 214 15.35 6.36 28.73
N VAL A 215 14.61 7.00 29.62
CA VAL A 215 14.95 8.30 30.20
C VAL A 215 15.44 8.10 31.63
N ASN A 216 16.72 8.38 31.87
CA ASN A 216 17.33 8.43 33.19
C ASN A 216 17.52 9.87 33.63
N ASP A 217 16.78 10.30 34.65
CA ASP A 217 16.88 11.63 35.25
C ASP A 217 17.08 11.51 36.75
N THR A 218 18.22 10.93 37.13
CA THR A 218 18.55 10.70 38.53
C THR A 218 20.04 10.52 38.73
N ASP A 219 20.57 10.94 39.87
CA ASP A 219 21.97 10.71 40.23
C ASP A 219 22.22 9.28 40.74
N TYR A 220 21.17 8.48 40.91
CA TYR A 220 21.31 7.08 41.28
C TYR A 220 21.92 6.27 40.13
N TYR A 221 22.87 5.43 40.50
CA TYR A 221 23.56 4.53 39.60
C TYR A 221 22.60 3.50 39.00
N VAL A 222 22.68 3.27 37.68
CA VAL A 222 22.05 2.13 37.01
C VAL A 222 23.09 1.02 36.85
N GLY A 223 22.90 -0.08 37.58
CA GLY A 223 23.84 -1.22 37.61
C GLY A 223 23.70 -2.26 36.50
N GLY A 224 24.71 -3.12 36.36
CA GLY A 224 24.61 -4.40 35.63
C GLY A 224 24.73 -4.36 34.10
N ASP A 225 24.40 -5.49 33.46
CA ASP A 225 24.45 -5.64 32.01
C ASP A 225 23.26 -4.91 31.37
N PHE A 226 23.55 -3.80 30.69
CA PHE A 226 22.57 -2.99 29.97
C PHE A 226 22.88 -2.99 28.48
N TRP A 227 21.96 -3.49 27.65
CA TRP A 227 22.11 -3.61 26.20
C TRP A 227 21.25 -2.55 25.54
N ASN A 228 21.87 -1.64 24.79
CA ASN A 228 21.16 -0.53 24.16
C ASN A 228 21.14 -0.64 22.62
N LEU A 229 19.94 -0.84 22.07
CA LEU A 229 19.60 -0.79 20.64
C LEU A 229 18.69 0.41 20.31
N GLY A 230 17.99 0.97 21.31
CA GLY A 230 17.09 2.13 21.18
C GLY A 230 17.74 3.47 21.53
N VAL A 231 16.96 4.39 22.09
CA VAL A 231 17.42 5.71 22.55
C VAL A 231 17.49 5.73 24.08
N LEU A 232 18.65 6.12 24.60
CA LEU A 232 18.90 6.32 26.02
C LEU A 232 19.15 7.81 26.30
N TYR A 233 18.28 8.45 27.06
CA TYR A 233 18.47 9.81 27.56
C TYR A 233 19.08 9.76 28.96
N LEU A 234 20.35 10.15 29.09
CA LEU A 234 21.04 10.33 30.38
C LEU A 234 21.04 11.82 30.74
N LEU A 235 19.97 12.27 31.40
CA LEU A 235 19.82 13.66 31.83
C LEU A 235 20.60 13.93 33.12
N SER A 236 20.64 12.93 34.02
CA SER A 236 21.50 12.91 35.22
C SER A 236 21.97 11.48 35.52
N GLY A 237 23.06 11.37 36.30
CA GLY A 237 23.68 10.10 36.71
C GLY A 237 24.43 9.35 35.60
N ASP A 238 24.91 8.15 35.93
CA ASP A 238 25.69 7.28 35.04
C ASP A 238 25.09 5.86 34.97
N VAL A 239 25.18 5.24 33.79
CA VAL A 239 24.96 3.79 33.59
C VAL A 239 26.34 3.13 33.46
N HIS A 240 26.74 2.26 34.39
CA HIS A 240 28.00 1.51 34.20
C HIS A 240 27.71 0.14 33.59
N ALA A 241 28.70 -0.39 32.86
CA ALA A 241 28.64 -1.66 32.14
C ALA A 241 27.57 -1.73 31.03
N MET A 242 27.32 -0.58 30.39
CA MET A 242 26.51 -0.50 29.17
C MET A 242 27.26 -1.10 27.96
N THR A 243 26.60 -2.00 27.25
CA THR A 243 27.04 -2.52 25.96
C THR A 243 26.16 -1.93 24.85
N MET A 244 26.80 -1.22 23.92
CA MET A 244 26.12 -0.57 22.79
C MET A 244 26.07 -1.52 21.59
N HIS A 245 24.87 -1.80 21.08
CA HIS A 245 24.66 -2.68 19.91
C HIS A 245 24.03 -1.93 18.71
N GLY A 246 24.12 -0.59 18.68
CA GLY A 246 23.55 0.25 17.62
C GLY A 246 22.61 1.35 18.12
N GLY A 247 22.31 1.38 19.43
CA GLY A 247 21.50 2.44 20.03
C GLY A 247 22.20 3.81 20.10
N ILE A 248 21.47 4.81 20.58
CA ILE A 248 21.91 6.21 20.70
C ILE A 248 21.85 6.62 22.18
N VAL A 249 22.81 7.43 22.61
CA VAL A 249 22.82 8.05 23.95
C VAL A 249 22.75 9.57 23.80
N LEU A 250 21.80 10.19 24.48
CA LEU A 250 21.53 11.63 24.45
C LEU A 250 21.53 12.19 25.88
N THR A 251 21.89 13.46 26.05
CA THR A 251 21.89 14.13 27.36
C THR A 251 20.80 15.19 27.48
N SER A 252 19.89 15.24 26.51
CA SER A 252 18.82 16.23 26.41
C SER A 252 17.63 15.61 25.71
N LEU A 253 16.43 15.80 26.27
CA LEU A 253 15.17 15.38 25.63
C LEU A 253 14.88 16.14 24.33
N ASN A 254 15.53 17.28 24.12
CA ASN A 254 15.35 18.08 22.90
C ASN A 254 16.12 17.52 21.70
N ASP A 255 17.04 16.57 21.92
CA ASP A 255 17.90 16.00 20.88
C ASP A 255 17.31 14.70 20.29
N ALA A 256 16.01 14.46 20.48
CA ALA A 256 15.32 13.28 20.00
C ALA A 256 15.56 13.08 18.49
N PRO A 257 16.02 11.88 18.08
CA PRO A 257 16.45 11.67 16.71
C PRO A 257 15.22 11.57 15.80
N LYS A 258 15.15 12.44 14.80
CA LYS A 258 14.03 12.55 13.85
C LYS A 258 14.24 11.64 12.65
N PRO A 259 13.17 11.29 11.91
CA PRO A 259 13.34 10.62 10.64
C PRO A 259 14.10 11.49 9.62
N THR A 260 14.69 10.84 8.64
CA THR A 260 15.35 11.45 7.49
C THR A 260 14.55 11.15 6.24
N ALA A 261 13.92 12.18 5.68
CA ALA A 261 13.25 12.09 4.38
C ALA A 261 14.28 12.11 3.25
N SER A 262 14.22 11.15 2.34
CA SER A 262 15.08 11.05 1.16
C SER A 262 14.22 10.99 -0.09
N CYS A 263 14.45 11.92 -1.02
CA CYS A 263 13.64 12.13 -2.22
C CYS A 263 14.42 11.77 -3.49
N LYS A 264 13.71 11.30 -4.51
CA LYS A 264 14.18 11.20 -5.90
C LYS A 264 13.20 11.92 -6.83
N ASP A 265 13.74 12.49 -7.90
CA ASP A 265 12.95 13.05 -8.99
C ASP A 265 12.31 11.92 -9.80
N VAL A 266 11.15 12.20 -10.40
CA VAL A 266 10.42 11.23 -11.22
C VAL A 266 9.89 11.89 -12.49
N THR A 267 9.78 11.11 -13.56
CA THR A 267 9.07 11.50 -14.77
C THR A 267 7.80 10.68 -14.88
N VAL A 268 6.67 11.34 -15.09
CA VAL A 268 5.35 10.71 -15.19
C VAL A 268 4.63 11.21 -16.44
N THR A 269 3.93 10.32 -17.11
CA THR A 269 3.16 10.65 -18.31
C THR A 269 1.69 10.80 -17.91
N LEU A 270 1.04 11.84 -18.43
CA LEU A 270 -0.41 11.98 -18.31
C LEU A 270 -1.11 10.83 -19.04
N ASP A 271 -2.22 10.35 -18.48
CA ASP A 271 -3.08 9.36 -19.12
C ASP A 271 -3.79 9.94 -20.36
N ASP A 272 -4.60 9.10 -21.01
CA ASP A 272 -5.39 9.47 -22.19
C ASP A 272 -6.42 10.58 -21.91
N ASN A 273 -6.64 10.93 -20.63
CA ASN A 273 -7.51 12.02 -20.17
C ASN A 273 -6.73 13.27 -19.71
N GLY A 274 -5.39 13.28 -19.87
CA GLY A 274 -4.56 14.43 -19.50
C GLY A 274 -4.35 14.57 -17.99
N MET A 275 -4.43 13.49 -17.22
CA MET A 275 -4.29 13.48 -15.77
C MET A 275 -3.28 12.42 -15.31
N VAL A 276 -2.61 12.64 -14.18
CA VAL A 276 -1.80 11.62 -13.51
C VAL A 276 -1.75 11.86 -12.01
N MET A 277 -1.59 10.78 -11.27
CA MET A 277 -1.49 10.77 -9.82
C MET A 277 -0.19 10.05 -9.42
N ILE A 278 0.54 10.62 -8.47
CA ILE A 278 1.77 10.01 -7.94
C ILE A 278 1.56 9.51 -6.52
N MET A 279 2.29 8.46 -6.16
CA MET A 279 2.34 7.89 -4.82
C MET A 279 3.62 8.34 -4.10
N PRO A 280 3.63 8.33 -2.74
CA PRO A 280 4.85 8.60 -1.99
C PRO A 280 6.04 7.71 -2.41
N ALA A 281 5.77 6.45 -2.76
CA ALA A 281 6.79 5.49 -3.21
C ALA A 281 7.49 5.87 -4.53
N ASP A 282 6.82 6.65 -5.38
CA ASP A 282 7.42 7.15 -6.64
C ASP A 282 8.52 8.17 -6.36
N ILE A 283 8.42 8.87 -5.22
CA ILE A 283 9.32 9.95 -4.80
C ILE A 283 10.29 9.51 -3.71
N ASP A 284 9.95 8.50 -2.92
CA ASP A 284 10.82 8.02 -1.85
C ASP A 284 12.10 7.39 -2.39
N ASN A 285 13.22 7.77 -1.78
CA ASN A 285 14.56 7.29 -2.09
C ASN A 285 15.24 6.71 -0.83
N GLY A 286 14.49 5.87 -0.09
CA GLY A 286 14.99 5.21 1.10
C GLY A 286 14.95 6.09 2.34
N SER A 287 13.85 6.84 2.55
CA SER A 287 13.65 7.55 3.82
C SER A 287 13.72 6.56 4.98
N ASN A 288 14.37 6.97 6.06
CA ASN A 288 14.60 6.11 7.22
C ASN A 288 14.39 6.89 8.51
N GLY A 289 14.16 6.16 9.59
CA GLY A 289 14.06 6.74 10.92
C GLY A 289 14.69 5.81 11.94
N PRO A 290 15.18 6.35 13.07
CA PRO A 290 15.66 5.54 14.19
C PRO A 290 14.60 4.58 14.74
N CYS A 291 13.32 4.91 14.50
CA CYS A 291 12.17 4.17 15.01
C CYS A 291 11.23 3.63 13.91
N PHE A 292 11.76 3.33 12.72
CA PHE A 292 10.99 3.05 11.50
C PHE A 292 10.04 4.20 11.10
N ILE A 293 9.63 4.23 9.83
CA ILE A 293 8.63 5.21 9.36
C ILE A 293 7.24 4.59 9.47
N ASN A 294 6.29 5.32 10.07
CA ASN A 294 4.90 4.91 10.22
C ASN A 294 4.03 5.37 9.03
N THR A 295 4.25 6.60 8.54
CA THR A 295 3.47 7.14 7.41
C THR A 295 4.34 7.89 6.41
N PHE A 296 3.95 7.81 5.14
CA PHE A 296 4.51 8.56 4.02
C PHE A 296 3.39 9.36 3.36
N ASN A 297 3.64 10.63 3.04
CA ASN A 297 2.67 11.49 2.38
C ASN A 297 3.36 12.42 1.39
N VAL A 298 2.82 12.57 0.18
CA VAL A 298 3.38 13.45 -0.86
C VAL A 298 2.35 14.50 -1.30
N SER A 299 2.78 15.75 -1.47
CA SER A 299 1.92 16.86 -1.90
C SER A 299 2.67 17.93 -2.72
N PRO A 300 2.10 18.42 -3.84
CA PRO A 300 0.92 17.90 -4.52
C PRO A 300 1.16 16.50 -5.09
N ASN A 301 0.10 15.74 -5.30
CA ASN A 301 0.18 14.35 -5.77
C ASN A 301 -0.74 14.05 -6.97
N LYS A 302 -1.29 15.11 -7.59
CA LYS A 302 -2.18 15.05 -8.75
C LYS A 302 -1.76 16.13 -9.72
N PHE A 303 -1.68 15.77 -10.99
CA PHE A 303 -1.24 16.65 -12.06
C PHE A 303 -2.17 16.52 -13.26
N ASN A 304 -2.26 17.60 -14.04
CA ASN A 304 -3.05 17.68 -15.25
C ASN A 304 -2.25 18.36 -16.39
N CYS A 305 -2.89 18.67 -17.51
CA CYS A 305 -2.26 19.39 -18.62
C CYS A 305 -1.67 20.77 -18.24
N ASP A 306 -2.20 21.46 -17.21
CA ASP A 306 -1.63 22.73 -16.72
C ASP A 306 -0.29 22.53 -15.99
N ASN A 307 0.00 21.28 -15.61
CA ASN A 307 1.21 20.88 -14.92
C ASN A 307 2.27 20.28 -15.86
N VAL A 308 2.10 20.29 -17.18
CA VAL A 308 3.13 19.75 -18.10
C VAL A 308 4.46 20.50 -17.88
N GLY A 309 5.54 19.74 -17.72
CA GLY A 309 6.85 20.23 -17.32
C GLY A 309 7.20 19.91 -15.86
N ALA A 310 8.14 20.66 -15.30
CA ALA A 310 8.66 20.40 -13.96
C ALA A 310 7.75 20.97 -12.86
N ASN A 311 7.38 20.13 -11.89
CA ASN A 311 6.60 20.49 -10.71
C ASN A 311 7.33 20.08 -9.44
N THR A 312 7.36 20.95 -8.44
CA THR A 312 7.95 20.60 -7.14
C THR A 312 6.91 19.95 -6.24
N VAL A 313 7.27 18.80 -5.64
CA VAL A 313 6.49 18.11 -4.62
C VAL A 313 7.26 18.01 -3.32
N THR A 314 6.53 17.87 -2.22
CA THR A 314 7.08 17.63 -0.88
C THR A 314 6.65 16.25 -0.42
N LEU A 315 7.61 15.38 -0.12
CA LEU A 315 7.41 14.13 0.61
C LEU A 315 7.61 14.41 2.11
N THR A 316 6.63 14.06 2.92
CA THR A 316 6.67 14.10 4.38
C THR A 316 6.60 12.68 4.91
N VAL A 317 7.55 12.32 5.77
CA VAL A 317 7.59 11.04 6.48
C VAL A 317 7.42 11.27 7.97
N THR A 318 6.68 10.40 8.65
CA THR A 318 6.43 10.47 10.09
C THR A 318 6.69 9.10 10.71
N ASP A 319 7.45 9.04 11.80
CA ASP A 319 7.75 7.79 12.52
C ASP A 319 6.63 7.37 13.48
N PHE A 320 6.81 6.23 14.18
CA PHE A 320 5.84 5.71 15.17
C PHE A 320 5.71 6.58 16.43
N LYS A 321 6.52 7.65 16.54
CA LYS A 321 6.53 8.60 17.65
C LYS A 321 6.00 9.97 17.23
N ASP A 322 5.38 10.06 16.05
CA ASP A 322 4.86 11.28 15.44
C ASP A 322 5.92 12.35 15.13
N TYR A 323 7.22 12.02 15.16
CA TYR A 323 8.25 12.91 14.64
C TYR A 323 8.22 12.86 13.11
N SER A 324 8.31 14.04 12.49
CA SER A 324 8.24 14.18 11.04
C SER A 324 9.47 14.84 10.44
N SER A 325 9.71 14.52 9.17
CA SER A 325 10.75 15.09 8.32
C SER A 325 10.23 15.19 6.89
N SER A 326 10.76 16.12 6.11
CA SER A 326 10.34 16.29 4.73
C SER A 326 11.48 16.60 3.79
N CYS A 327 11.30 16.22 2.53
CA CYS A 327 12.19 16.55 1.42
C CYS A 327 11.37 16.96 0.20
N THR A 328 12.01 17.64 -0.74
CA THR A 328 11.37 18.03 -2.00
C THR A 328 11.94 17.25 -3.17
N ALA A 329 11.10 16.94 -4.15
CA ALA A 329 11.48 16.33 -5.42
C ALA A 329 10.85 17.09 -6.60
N THR A 330 11.44 16.91 -7.78
CA THR A 330 10.89 17.39 -9.05
C THR A 330 10.14 16.25 -9.75
N VAL A 331 8.87 16.48 -10.04
CA VAL A 331 8.03 15.64 -10.88
C VAL A 331 7.98 16.28 -12.26
N THR A 332 8.59 15.63 -13.25
CA THR A 332 8.50 16.04 -14.65
C THR A 332 7.28 15.38 -15.26
N VAL A 333 6.26 16.18 -15.57
CA VAL A 333 5.02 15.71 -16.19
C VAL A 333 5.16 15.81 -17.70
N GLU A 334 5.11 14.68 -18.39
CA GLU A 334 5.07 14.63 -19.84
C GLU A 334 3.61 14.71 -20.32
N GLY A 335 3.36 15.58 -21.29
CA GLY A 335 2.05 15.75 -21.91
C GLY A 335 1.64 14.51 -22.70
N SER A 336 0.33 14.28 -22.81
CA SER A 336 -0.26 13.35 -23.78
C SER A 336 -0.80 14.11 -24.99
N SER A 337 -1.16 13.40 -26.07
CA SER A 337 -1.83 14.00 -27.24
C SER A 337 -3.12 14.76 -26.89
N PHE A 338 -3.71 14.47 -25.72
CA PHE A 338 -4.81 15.21 -25.14
C PHE A 338 -4.45 16.66 -24.78
N CYS A 339 -3.25 16.90 -24.23
CA CYS A 339 -2.82 18.24 -23.80
C CYS A 339 -2.42 19.14 -24.97
N GLU A 340 -2.13 18.57 -26.14
CA GLU A 340 -1.88 19.34 -27.36
C GLU A 340 -3.18 19.91 -27.97
N ASN A 341 -4.35 19.38 -27.58
CA ASN A 341 -5.64 19.68 -28.20
C ASN A 341 -6.62 20.42 -27.29
N ASP A 342 -6.20 20.99 -26.14
CA ASP A 342 -7.07 21.67 -25.16
C ASP A 342 -8.28 20.81 -24.69
N GLY A 343 -8.17 19.48 -24.76
CA GLY A 343 -9.28 18.55 -24.47
C GLY A 343 -10.38 18.49 -25.55
N ASN A 344 -10.08 18.91 -26.79
CA ASN A 344 -10.94 18.75 -27.97
C ASN A 344 -10.62 17.45 -28.73
N TYR A 345 -11.57 16.97 -29.53
CA TYR A 345 -11.35 15.84 -30.44
C TYR A 345 -10.93 16.35 -31.81
N CYS A 346 -9.99 15.68 -32.45
CA CYS A 346 -9.49 16.02 -33.77
C CYS A 346 -9.98 15.04 -34.83
N SER A 347 -10.63 15.56 -35.86
CA SER A 347 -10.81 14.86 -37.12
C SER A 347 -10.35 15.74 -38.28
N TYR A 348 -10.15 15.11 -39.43
CA TYR A 348 -9.88 15.77 -40.68
C TYR A 348 -10.75 15.22 -41.79
N THR A 349 -11.20 16.11 -42.67
CA THR A 349 -12.00 15.71 -43.83
C THR A 349 -11.18 14.90 -44.84
N GLN A 350 -11.85 14.11 -45.69
CA GLN A 350 -11.19 13.45 -46.83
C GLN A 350 -10.49 14.46 -47.78
N GLY A 351 -10.91 15.73 -47.79
CA GLY A 351 -10.25 16.79 -48.56
C GLY A 351 -8.87 17.14 -48.00
N PHE A 352 -8.68 17.09 -46.68
CA PHE A 352 -7.38 17.26 -46.04
C PHE A 352 -6.44 16.10 -46.41
N TYR A 353 -6.89 14.86 -46.21
CA TYR A 353 -6.09 13.67 -46.54
C TYR A 353 -5.77 13.56 -48.04
N GLY A 354 -6.58 14.18 -48.90
CA GLY A 354 -6.35 14.29 -50.34
C GLY A 354 -5.45 15.45 -50.79
N ASN A 355 -4.89 16.22 -49.85
CA ASN A 355 -4.10 17.42 -50.14
C ASN A 355 -2.62 17.19 -49.78
N ALA A 356 -1.78 16.98 -50.81
CA ALA A 356 -0.33 16.81 -50.66
C ALA A 356 0.37 18.01 -49.99
N GLY A 357 -0.21 19.22 -50.12
CA GLY A 357 0.30 20.44 -49.49
C GLY A 357 -0.25 20.71 -48.10
N GLY A 358 -1.11 19.84 -47.57
CA GLY A 358 -1.71 20.00 -46.25
C GLY A 358 -0.68 19.91 -45.12
N LYS A 359 -0.86 20.75 -44.10
CA LYS A 359 -0.06 20.74 -42.88
C LYS A 359 -0.95 20.94 -41.66
N LYS A 360 -0.71 20.16 -40.61
CA LYS A 360 -1.33 20.30 -39.29
C LYS A 360 -0.31 20.03 -38.20
N PHE A 361 -0.27 20.92 -37.20
CA PHE A 361 0.65 20.84 -36.05
C PHE A 361 2.11 20.59 -36.44
N GLY A 362 2.57 21.18 -37.54
CA GLY A 362 3.94 21.00 -38.04
C GLY A 362 4.18 19.75 -38.88
N MET A 363 3.27 18.77 -38.86
CA MET A 363 3.31 17.58 -39.70
C MET A 363 2.62 17.82 -41.05
N THR A 364 3.17 17.23 -42.11
CA THR A 364 2.57 17.14 -43.44
C THR A 364 1.46 16.10 -43.46
N THR A 365 0.54 16.22 -44.41
CA THR A 365 -0.49 15.19 -44.65
C THR A 365 0.11 13.79 -44.78
N SER A 366 1.23 13.65 -45.48
CA SER A 366 1.93 12.37 -45.65
C SER A 366 2.43 11.79 -44.33
N GLU A 367 3.01 12.61 -43.45
CA GLU A 367 3.48 12.18 -42.13
C GLU A 367 2.33 11.73 -41.24
N ILE A 368 1.20 12.44 -41.27
CA ILE A 368 0.00 12.09 -40.51
C ILE A 368 -0.58 10.75 -40.98
N ILE A 369 -0.71 10.54 -42.30
CA ILE A 369 -1.20 9.29 -42.86
C ILE A 369 -0.23 8.14 -42.54
N LEU A 370 1.09 8.38 -42.66
CA LEU A 370 2.11 7.38 -42.39
C LEU A 370 2.08 6.92 -40.92
N ALA A 371 1.93 7.86 -39.98
CA ALA A 371 1.80 7.56 -38.56
C ALA A 371 0.57 6.67 -38.27
N ALA A 372 -0.58 6.96 -38.90
CA ALA A 372 -1.79 6.14 -38.75
C ALA A 372 -1.67 4.73 -39.36
N LEU A 373 -0.75 4.53 -40.32
CA LEU A 373 -0.53 3.25 -41.00
C LEU A 373 0.69 2.48 -40.47
N SER A 374 1.38 2.99 -39.46
CA SER A 374 2.60 2.37 -38.91
C SER A 374 2.48 2.11 -37.41
N ASN A 375 3.15 1.08 -36.92
CA ASN A 375 3.42 0.91 -35.50
C ASN A 375 4.57 1.83 -35.05
N THR A 376 4.79 1.96 -33.74
CA THR A 376 5.87 2.79 -33.18
C THR A 376 7.27 2.35 -33.62
N ASP A 377 7.44 1.08 -33.98
CA ASP A 377 8.69 0.53 -34.54
C ASP A 377 8.83 0.73 -36.07
N GLY A 378 7.87 1.43 -36.70
CA GLY A 378 7.82 1.66 -38.14
C GLY A 378 7.28 0.50 -38.97
N SER A 379 6.90 -0.62 -38.35
CA SER A 379 6.29 -1.75 -39.05
C SER A 379 4.88 -1.42 -39.55
N ASN A 380 4.43 -2.13 -40.58
CA ASN A 380 3.14 -1.89 -41.23
C ASN A 380 1.97 -2.20 -40.29
N ASN A 381 1.08 -1.23 -40.09
CA ASN A 381 -0.18 -1.36 -39.37
C ASN A 381 -1.33 -1.04 -40.33
N PRO A 382 -1.77 -2.00 -41.17
CA PRO A 382 -2.70 -1.72 -42.26
C PRO A 382 -4.08 -1.31 -41.76
N ILE A 383 -4.76 -0.45 -42.53
CA ILE A 383 -6.19 -0.17 -42.38
C ILE A 383 -6.96 -1.04 -43.37
N ILE A 384 -7.99 -1.74 -42.89
CA ILE A 384 -8.90 -2.53 -43.73
C ILE A 384 -10.22 -1.78 -43.84
N ILE A 385 -10.62 -1.47 -45.07
CA ILE A 385 -11.88 -0.81 -45.40
C ILE A 385 -12.81 -1.81 -46.07
N GLY A 386 -14.04 -1.94 -45.57
CA GLY A 386 -14.99 -2.97 -45.99
C GLY A 386 -14.90 -4.23 -45.14
N GLY A 387 -15.04 -5.40 -45.75
CA GLY A 387 -14.94 -6.69 -45.07
C GLY A 387 -15.45 -7.87 -45.92
N GLY A 388 -15.17 -9.09 -45.45
CA GLY A 388 -15.56 -10.31 -46.18
C GLY A 388 -14.88 -10.38 -47.56
N ASP A 389 -15.68 -10.58 -48.60
CA ASP A 389 -15.23 -10.66 -50.00
C ASP A 389 -15.16 -9.30 -50.70
N ARG A 390 -15.30 -8.18 -49.98
CA ARG A 390 -15.33 -6.80 -50.53
C ARG A 390 -14.51 -5.87 -49.65
N GLN A 391 -13.21 -5.78 -49.91
CA GLN A 391 -12.31 -5.01 -49.03
C GLN A 391 -11.15 -4.33 -49.76
N LEU A 392 -10.73 -3.19 -49.21
CA LEU A 392 -9.52 -2.46 -49.57
C LEU A 392 -8.59 -2.45 -48.36
N VAL A 393 -7.36 -2.92 -48.54
CA VAL A 393 -6.30 -2.91 -47.52
C VAL A 393 -5.31 -1.80 -47.86
N LEU A 394 -5.11 -0.88 -46.92
CA LEU A 394 -4.18 0.25 -47.04
C LEU A 394 -2.94 -0.05 -46.19
N ASN A 395 -1.78 -0.18 -46.85
CA ASN A 395 -0.50 -0.39 -46.16
C ASN A 395 0.25 0.94 -45.97
N ASN A 396 1.25 0.98 -45.08
CA ASN A 396 2.08 2.16 -44.84
C ASN A 396 2.81 2.70 -46.08
N THR A 397 3.02 1.87 -47.11
CA THR A 397 3.59 2.33 -48.39
C THR A 397 2.57 3.03 -49.29
N ALA A 398 1.27 2.99 -48.98
CA ALA A 398 0.20 3.55 -49.81
C ALA A 398 -0.12 5.03 -49.53
N VAL A 399 0.72 5.74 -48.75
CA VAL A 399 0.51 7.14 -48.34
C VAL A 399 0.22 8.04 -49.53
N ASP A 400 1.07 7.99 -50.56
CA ASP A 400 0.91 8.84 -51.75
C ASP A 400 -0.34 8.47 -52.55
N CYS A 401 -0.72 7.19 -52.57
CA CYS A 401 -1.94 6.71 -53.24
C CYS A 401 -3.21 7.21 -52.55
N ILE A 402 -3.21 7.28 -51.21
CA ILE A 402 -4.33 7.84 -50.44
C ILE A 402 -4.50 9.32 -50.79
N ILE A 403 -3.39 10.07 -50.84
CA ILE A 403 -3.37 11.48 -51.23
C ILE A 403 -3.83 11.66 -52.69
N GLU A 404 -3.43 10.76 -53.59
CA GLU A 404 -3.81 10.77 -55.00
C GLU A 404 -5.29 10.44 -55.22
N TYR A 405 -5.90 9.55 -54.43
CA TYR A 405 -7.27 9.11 -54.70
C TYR A 405 -8.36 9.82 -53.87
N LEU A 406 -8.00 10.57 -52.83
CA LEU A 406 -8.92 11.42 -52.04
C LEU A 406 -8.88 12.89 -52.46
N PRO A 407 -9.98 13.67 -52.37
CA PRO A 407 -11.29 13.25 -51.91
C PRO A 407 -12.03 12.42 -52.95
N ALA A 408 -12.78 11.44 -52.48
CA ALA A 408 -13.65 10.60 -53.29
C ALA A 408 -14.96 11.32 -53.62
N GLY A 409 -15.56 10.99 -54.77
CA GLY A 409 -16.85 11.53 -55.19
C GLY A 409 -17.80 10.46 -55.73
N GLY A 410 -18.96 10.87 -56.25
CA GLY A 410 -19.94 9.95 -56.81
C GLY A 410 -20.92 9.38 -55.78
N LYS A 411 -21.70 8.36 -56.18
CA LYS A 411 -22.74 7.76 -55.33
C LYS A 411 -22.10 6.85 -54.28
N ALA A 412 -22.57 6.93 -53.04
CA ALA A 412 -22.23 5.97 -52.00
C ALA A 412 -22.70 4.57 -52.43
N THR A 413 -21.78 3.61 -52.50
CA THR A 413 -22.08 2.25 -52.98
C THR A 413 -21.17 1.23 -52.31
N LYS A 414 -21.49 -0.07 -52.44
CA LYS A 414 -20.64 -1.17 -51.98
C LYS A 414 -19.37 -1.26 -52.83
N LEU A 415 -18.30 -1.82 -52.27
CA LEU A 415 -17.08 -2.12 -53.02
C LEU A 415 -17.32 -3.23 -54.05
N PRO A 416 -16.54 -3.28 -55.14
CA PRO A 416 -16.43 -4.46 -56.00
C PRO A 416 -16.09 -5.72 -55.18
N GLU A 417 -16.44 -6.89 -55.72
CA GLU A 417 -15.98 -8.16 -55.13
C GLU A 417 -14.48 -8.30 -55.32
N GLY A 418 -13.80 -8.85 -54.33
CA GLY A 418 -12.36 -8.99 -54.26
C GLY A 418 -11.73 -8.22 -53.09
N THR A 419 -10.44 -8.50 -52.91
CA THR A 419 -9.56 -7.77 -52.01
C THR A 419 -8.57 -6.96 -52.84
N VAL A 420 -8.55 -5.65 -52.66
CA VAL A 420 -7.53 -4.77 -53.24
C VAL A 420 -6.52 -4.46 -52.15
N ASN A 421 -5.25 -4.83 -52.37
CA ASN A 421 -4.16 -4.48 -51.47
C ASN A 421 -3.42 -3.28 -52.05
N MET A 422 -3.69 -2.09 -51.54
CA MET A 422 -3.03 -0.88 -52.04
C MET A 422 -1.67 -0.73 -51.35
N THR A 423 -0.63 -0.63 -52.18
CA THR A 423 0.76 -0.39 -51.77
C THR A 423 1.31 0.83 -52.51
N GLY A 424 2.63 1.05 -52.52
CA GLY A 424 3.24 2.23 -53.18
C GLY A 424 3.14 2.24 -54.71
N ASP A 425 2.59 1.19 -55.32
CA ASP A 425 2.28 1.08 -56.75
C ASP A 425 0.91 1.68 -57.13
N CYS A 426 0.10 2.04 -56.14
CA CYS A 426 -1.24 2.61 -56.31
C CYS A 426 -2.18 1.75 -57.18
N GLU A 427 -2.04 0.42 -57.13
CA GLU A 427 -2.97 -0.46 -57.84
C GLU A 427 -4.38 -0.40 -57.24
N THR A 428 -5.36 -0.04 -58.09
CA THR A 428 -6.77 0.12 -57.65
C THR A 428 -7.64 -1.09 -57.95
N GLY A 429 -7.15 -2.08 -58.71
CA GLY A 429 -7.97 -3.19 -59.22
C GLY A 429 -9.26 -2.68 -59.89
N ASP A 430 -10.40 -3.27 -59.50
CA ASP A 430 -11.72 -2.91 -60.02
C ASP A 430 -12.37 -1.70 -59.33
N LEU A 431 -11.66 -0.98 -58.45
CA LEU A 431 -12.21 0.20 -57.78
C LEU A 431 -12.56 1.29 -58.81
N PRO A 432 -13.80 1.79 -58.84
CA PRO A 432 -14.21 2.75 -59.84
C PRO A 432 -13.53 4.09 -59.59
N LEU A 433 -12.93 4.66 -60.63
CA LEU A 433 -12.30 5.99 -60.59
C LEU A 433 -13.07 7.00 -61.46
N LYS A 434 -12.95 8.28 -61.12
CA LYS A 434 -13.34 9.40 -61.98
C LYS A 434 -12.36 10.54 -61.76
N ASN A 435 -11.72 11.01 -62.83
CA ASN A 435 -10.68 12.04 -62.78
C ASN A 435 -9.56 11.71 -61.78
N ASN A 436 -9.07 10.47 -61.79
CA ASN A 436 -8.05 9.94 -60.87
C ASN A 436 -8.41 10.06 -59.38
N ARG A 437 -9.68 10.17 -59.03
CA ARG A 437 -10.15 10.05 -57.63
C ARG A 437 -11.08 8.85 -57.51
N PHE A 438 -11.22 8.30 -56.31
CA PHE A 438 -12.20 7.25 -56.05
C PHE A 438 -13.62 7.75 -56.38
N ARG A 439 -14.36 6.95 -57.14
CA ARG A 439 -15.76 7.21 -57.50
C ARG A 439 -16.73 6.49 -56.55
N ASN A 440 -16.46 6.61 -55.25
CA ASN A 440 -17.34 6.17 -54.17
C ASN A 440 -17.15 7.08 -52.95
N VAL A 441 -18.10 7.98 -52.69
CA VAL A 441 -18.00 8.95 -51.58
C VAL A 441 -17.94 8.27 -50.21
N LEU A 442 -18.65 7.14 -50.03
CA LEU A 442 -18.61 6.37 -48.79
C LEU A 442 -17.22 5.79 -48.54
N LEU A 443 -16.54 5.32 -49.59
CA LEU A 443 -15.16 4.84 -49.49
C LEU A 443 -14.25 5.96 -48.97
N GLY A 444 -14.34 7.16 -49.56
CA GLY A 444 -13.54 8.31 -49.13
C GLY A 444 -13.81 8.73 -47.68
N GLN A 445 -15.08 8.77 -47.27
CA GLN A 445 -15.43 9.11 -45.89
C GLN A 445 -14.96 8.04 -44.89
N THR A 446 -15.00 6.77 -45.26
CA THR A 446 -14.58 5.66 -44.39
C THR A 446 -13.06 5.64 -44.23
N ILE A 447 -12.30 5.93 -45.29
CA ILE A 447 -10.84 6.10 -45.21
C ILE A 447 -10.49 7.24 -44.26
N ALA A 448 -11.11 8.42 -44.45
CA ALA A 448 -10.85 9.57 -43.58
C ALA A 448 -11.20 9.28 -42.11
N LEU A 449 -12.35 8.64 -41.85
CA LEU A 449 -12.74 8.28 -40.48
C LEU A 449 -11.78 7.28 -39.84
N SER A 450 -11.32 6.29 -40.61
CA SER A 450 -10.35 5.29 -40.14
C SER A 450 -9.00 5.91 -39.76
N LEU A 451 -8.57 6.93 -40.51
CA LEU A 451 -7.36 7.70 -40.19
C LEU A 451 -7.58 8.55 -38.95
N ASN A 452 -8.75 9.20 -38.83
CA ASN A 452 -9.09 10.06 -37.70
C ASN A 452 -9.13 9.31 -36.36
N VAL A 453 -9.72 8.11 -36.30
CA VAL A 453 -9.77 7.32 -35.06
C VAL A 453 -8.41 6.73 -34.64
N ARG A 454 -7.42 6.75 -35.54
CA ARG A 454 -6.03 6.39 -35.22
C ARG A 454 -5.17 7.60 -34.90
N TYR A 455 -5.48 8.75 -35.51
CA TYR A 455 -4.85 10.02 -35.20
C TYR A 455 -5.23 10.50 -33.80
N ASP A 456 -6.53 10.47 -33.48
CA ASP A 456 -7.07 10.76 -32.16
C ASP A 456 -7.62 9.46 -31.56
N VAL A 457 -6.86 8.88 -30.63
CA VAL A 457 -7.16 7.59 -29.99
C VAL A 457 -8.46 7.63 -29.17
N ASN A 458 -8.87 8.81 -28.70
CA ASN A 458 -10.08 8.99 -27.91
C ASN A 458 -11.32 9.16 -28.79
N LEU A 459 -11.15 9.61 -30.04
CA LEU A 459 -12.26 9.82 -30.96
C LEU A 459 -13.08 8.54 -31.18
N GLY A 460 -12.44 7.38 -31.33
CA GLY A 460 -13.12 6.11 -31.59
C GLY A 460 -14.10 5.70 -30.46
N GLY A 461 -13.72 5.96 -29.21
CA GLY A 461 -14.52 5.66 -28.02
C GLY A 461 -15.62 6.68 -27.71
N LEU A 462 -15.61 7.85 -28.37
CA LEU A 462 -16.56 8.91 -28.10
C LEU A 462 -17.99 8.47 -28.36
N ALA A 463 -18.82 8.51 -27.31
CA ALA A 463 -20.25 8.24 -27.42
C ALA A 463 -20.92 9.26 -28.34
N VAL A 464 -21.64 8.78 -29.35
CA VAL A 464 -22.45 9.55 -30.31
C VAL A 464 -23.48 10.43 -29.61
N ALA A 465 -23.93 10.05 -28.41
CA ALA A 465 -24.83 10.85 -27.59
C ALA A 465 -24.21 12.19 -27.14
N HIS A 466 -22.89 12.27 -27.02
CA HIS A 466 -22.14 13.45 -26.58
C HIS A 466 -21.75 14.37 -27.74
N ILE A 467 -22.16 14.03 -28.97
CA ILE A 467 -21.84 14.80 -30.17
C ILE A 467 -23.05 15.63 -30.58
N CYS A 468 -22.91 16.94 -30.53
CA CYS A 468 -23.96 17.88 -30.91
C CYS A 468 -24.29 17.77 -32.41
N GLY A 469 -25.58 17.77 -32.79
CA GLY A 469 -26.00 17.82 -34.20
C GLY A 469 -26.26 16.46 -34.88
N ILE A 470 -26.12 15.34 -34.18
CA ILE A 470 -26.43 14.02 -34.74
C ILE A 470 -27.95 13.81 -34.89
N SER A 471 -28.39 13.53 -36.12
CA SER A 471 -29.82 13.35 -36.43
C SER A 471 -30.42 12.11 -35.75
N GLY A 472 -31.70 12.20 -35.37
CA GLY A 472 -32.44 11.06 -34.79
C GLY A 472 -32.60 9.85 -35.72
N SER A 473 -32.37 10.01 -37.03
CA SER A 473 -32.35 8.91 -37.99
C SER A 473 -31.12 8.03 -37.83
N LEU A 474 -29.97 8.59 -37.46
CA LEU A 474 -28.73 7.85 -37.23
C LEU A 474 -28.83 6.91 -36.03
N LYS A 475 -29.48 7.38 -34.96
CA LYS A 475 -29.72 6.63 -33.71
C LYS A 475 -30.56 5.36 -33.89
N ARG A 476 -31.30 5.22 -35.00
CA ARG A 476 -32.19 4.06 -35.25
C ARG A 476 -31.49 2.83 -35.87
N VAL A 477 -30.28 3.00 -36.39
CA VAL A 477 -29.54 1.95 -37.11
C VAL A 477 -28.29 1.51 -36.34
N LEU A 478 -27.93 2.28 -35.30
CA LEU A 478 -26.81 2.03 -34.42
C LEU A 478 -27.24 1.25 -33.16
N PRO A 479 -26.32 0.53 -32.50
CA PRO A 479 -26.60 -0.10 -31.22
C PRO A 479 -26.97 0.93 -30.13
N PRO A 480 -27.54 0.50 -28.99
CA PRO A 480 -27.71 1.37 -27.82
C PRO A 480 -26.36 1.96 -27.39
N ASN A 481 -26.34 3.25 -27.02
CA ASN A 481 -25.13 4.01 -26.66
C ASN A 481 -23.98 3.88 -27.68
N PRO A 482 -24.22 4.21 -28.95
CA PRO A 482 -23.21 3.97 -29.98
C PRO A 482 -22.04 4.93 -29.83
N THR A 483 -20.87 4.47 -30.28
CA THR A 483 -19.61 5.21 -30.34
C THR A 483 -19.26 5.59 -31.77
N VAL A 484 -18.22 6.41 -31.96
CA VAL A 484 -17.67 6.67 -33.31
C VAL A 484 -17.17 5.38 -33.96
N ASN A 485 -16.62 4.43 -33.19
CA ASN A 485 -16.24 3.12 -33.71
C ASN A 485 -17.45 2.32 -34.24
N ASP A 486 -18.65 2.48 -33.67
CA ASP A 486 -19.86 1.86 -34.21
C ASP A 486 -20.28 2.49 -35.56
N ILE A 487 -20.07 3.79 -35.73
CA ILE A 487 -20.26 4.47 -37.01
C ILE A 487 -19.26 3.94 -38.05
N LEU A 488 -17.98 3.81 -37.68
CA LEU A 488 -16.96 3.25 -38.55
C LEU A 488 -17.28 1.79 -38.93
N ALA A 489 -17.72 0.98 -37.97
CA ALA A 489 -18.16 -0.39 -38.22
C ALA A 489 -19.36 -0.45 -39.17
N LEU A 490 -20.33 0.46 -39.03
CA LEU A 490 -21.49 0.57 -39.93
C LEU A 490 -21.04 0.94 -41.37
N ALA A 491 -20.11 1.88 -41.51
CA ALA A 491 -19.56 2.29 -42.81
C ALA A 491 -18.81 1.13 -43.50
N ASN A 492 -18.00 0.38 -42.75
CA ASN A 492 -17.31 -0.81 -43.26
C ASN A 492 -18.30 -1.91 -43.67
N LYS A 493 -19.34 -2.20 -42.87
CA LYS A 493 -20.41 -3.14 -43.27
C LYS A 493 -21.15 -2.68 -44.52
N ALA A 494 -21.38 -1.38 -44.69
CA ALA A 494 -22.02 -0.83 -45.88
C ALA A 494 -21.17 -1.01 -47.15
N LEU A 495 -19.86 -0.75 -47.06
CA LEU A 495 -18.91 -1.00 -48.13
C LEU A 495 -18.79 -2.50 -48.46
N ALA A 496 -18.87 -3.36 -47.46
CA ALA A 496 -18.89 -4.81 -47.60
C ALA A 496 -20.20 -5.37 -48.20
N GLY A 497 -21.22 -4.54 -48.43
CA GLY A 497 -22.54 -4.99 -48.89
C GLY A 497 -23.30 -5.82 -47.85
N GLN A 498 -22.97 -5.68 -46.57
CA GLN A 498 -23.54 -6.41 -45.44
C GLN A 498 -24.71 -5.67 -44.76
N VAL A 499 -25.19 -4.59 -45.37
CA VAL A 499 -26.38 -3.83 -44.94
C VAL A 499 -27.35 -3.67 -46.11
N ASP A 500 -28.62 -3.44 -45.82
CA ASP A 500 -29.64 -3.09 -46.82
C ASP A 500 -29.26 -1.77 -47.52
N GLU A 501 -29.46 -1.70 -48.84
CA GLU A 501 -29.05 -0.59 -49.71
C GLU A 501 -29.55 0.78 -49.21
N LYS A 502 -30.71 0.82 -48.55
CA LYS A 502 -31.26 2.06 -47.98
C LYS A 502 -30.40 2.67 -46.85
N TYR A 503 -29.54 1.87 -46.20
CA TYR A 503 -28.68 2.33 -45.10
C TYR A 503 -27.30 2.82 -45.57
N ILE A 504 -26.94 2.58 -46.83
CA ILE A 504 -25.63 3.00 -47.38
C ILE A 504 -25.46 4.53 -47.33
N SER A 505 -26.51 5.28 -47.69
CA SER A 505 -26.49 6.76 -47.59
C SER A 505 -26.34 7.21 -46.14
N MET A 506 -27.03 6.54 -45.20
CA MET A 506 -26.96 6.91 -43.78
C MET A 506 -25.57 6.66 -43.19
N ALA A 507 -24.92 5.56 -43.56
CA ALA A 507 -23.54 5.28 -43.15
C ALA A 507 -22.55 6.32 -43.71
N ASN A 508 -22.75 6.74 -44.95
CA ASN A 508 -21.96 7.82 -45.55
C ASN A 508 -22.13 9.14 -44.79
N ASP A 509 -23.38 9.53 -44.52
CA ASP A 509 -23.70 10.78 -43.85
C ASP A 509 -23.17 10.79 -42.41
N ALA A 510 -23.21 9.65 -41.71
CA ALA A 510 -22.62 9.47 -40.38
C ALA A 510 -21.11 9.69 -40.38
N ALA A 511 -20.39 9.02 -41.28
CA ALA A 511 -18.94 9.14 -41.38
C ALA A 511 -18.53 10.55 -41.80
N SER A 512 -19.23 11.14 -42.77
CA SER A 512 -19.03 12.55 -43.17
C SER A 512 -19.20 13.49 -41.99
N PHE A 513 -20.25 13.30 -41.21
CA PHE A 513 -20.55 14.13 -40.05
C PHE A 513 -19.40 14.12 -39.05
N ILE A 514 -18.87 12.95 -38.65
CA ILE A 514 -17.74 12.87 -37.71
C ILE A 514 -16.48 13.52 -38.29
N ASN A 515 -16.19 13.28 -39.56
CA ASN A 515 -15.02 13.85 -40.25
C ASN A 515 -15.08 15.38 -40.39
N GLU A 516 -16.27 15.97 -40.33
CA GLU A 516 -16.48 17.42 -40.45
C GLU A 516 -16.69 18.09 -39.09
N HIS A 517 -17.37 17.43 -38.16
CA HIS A 517 -17.75 17.99 -36.86
C HIS A 517 -16.53 18.35 -36.01
N PHE A 518 -15.53 17.46 -36.01
CA PHE A 518 -14.26 17.62 -35.29
C PHE A 518 -13.13 18.18 -36.17
N ASP A 519 -13.48 18.73 -37.35
CA ASP A 519 -12.49 19.27 -38.27
C ASP A 519 -11.71 20.40 -37.60
N ASN A 520 -10.38 20.25 -37.56
CA ASN A 520 -9.46 21.17 -36.88
C ASN A 520 -9.59 21.21 -35.35
N CYS A 521 -9.84 20.07 -34.71
CA CYS A 521 -9.75 19.90 -33.25
C CYS A 521 -10.79 20.75 -32.50
N SER A 522 -12.06 20.36 -32.61
CA SER A 522 -13.20 21.06 -32.03
C SER A 522 -13.79 20.30 -30.83
N ALA A 523 -14.54 21.01 -29.98
CA ALA A 523 -15.24 20.41 -28.87
C ALA A 523 -16.42 19.55 -29.36
N ALA A 524 -16.73 18.47 -28.63
CA ALA A 524 -17.90 17.62 -28.93
C ALA A 524 -19.22 18.41 -28.86
N CYS A 525 -19.31 19.37 -27.93
CA CYS A 525 -20.42 20.30 -27.78
C CYS A 525 -19.96 21.70 -27.32
N SER A 526 -20.78 22.73 -27.60
CA SER A 526 -20.53 24.10 -27.16
C SER A 526 -20.54 24.20 -25.64
N GLY A 527 -19.37 24.34 -25.02
CA GLY A 527 -19.22 24.44 -23.57
C GLY A 527 -18.42 23.30 -22.93
N ASP A 528 -18.19 22.20 -23.64
CA ASP A 528 -17.28 21.13 -23.22
C ASP A 528 -15.85 21.50 -23.63
N LYS A 529 -15.25 22.46 -22.92
CA LYS A 529 -13.79 22.51 -22.83
C LYS A 529 -13.40 21.62 -21.65
N GLY A 530 -12.94 20.41 -21.97
CA GLY A 530 -12.39 19.47 -21.01
C GLY A 530 -13.44 18.75 -20.17
N ARG A 531 -13.72 17.49 -20.51
CA ARG A 531 -14.17 16.47 -19.55
C ARG A 531 -14.14 15.08 -20.20
N SER A 532 -13.09 14.34 -19.88
CA SER A 532 -13.22 12.92 -19.58
C SER A 532 -12.77 12.73 -18.13
N ALA A 533 -13.49 11.89 -17.40
CA ALA A 533 -13.62 11.97 -15.95
C ALA A 533 -12.41 11.42 -15.20
N LEU A 534 -11.78 12.25 -14.36
CA LEU A 534 -10.74 11.81 -13.43
C LEU A 534 -11.29 10.68 -12.53
N PHE A 535 -10.80 9.45 -12.75
CA PHE A 535 -11.17 8.26 -11.99
C PHE A 535 -9.94 7.41 -11.71
N ASP A 536 -9.29 7.68 -10.56
CA ASP A 536 -8.05 7.04 -10.16
C ASP A 536 -8.01 6.76 -8.66
N LEU A 537 -7.27 5.71 -8.29
CA LEU A 537 -7.13 5.16 -6.95
C LEU A 537 -5.71 5.38 -6.43
N MET A 538 -5.61 5.97 -5.23
CA MET A 538 -4.47 5.81 -4.34
C MET A 538 -4.74 4.69 -3.34
N ALA A 539 -3.73 3.88 -3.10
CA ALA A 539 -3.73 2.89 -2.03
C ALA A 539 -2.41 3.03 -1.27
N GLN A 540 -2.45 3.05 0.05
CA GLN A 540 -1.25 3.20 0.87
C GLN A 540 -1.34 2.39 2.17
N PRO A 541 -0.22 1.84 2.66
CA PRO A 541 -0.16 1.21 3.97
C PRO A 541 -0.28 2.26 5.09
N LYS A 542 -1.00 1.91 6.17
CA LYS A 542 -1.07 2.64 7.44
C LYS A 542 -1.12 1.64 8.59
N GLY A 543 0.02 1.34 9.19
CA GLY A 543 0.14 0.23 10.13
C GLY A 543 -0.21 -1.11 9.45
N MET A 544 -1.17 -1.86 10.02
CA MET A 544 -1.67 -3.13 9.47
C MET A 544 -2.95 -2.97 8.61
N VAL A 545 -3.22 -1.76 8.11
CA VAL A 545 -4.43 -1.44 7.32
C VAL A 545 -3.99 -0.81 5.99
N VAL A 546 -4.73 -1.06 4.91
CA VAL A 546 -4.60 -0.28 3.66
C VAL A 546 -5.61 0.85 3.67
N ASP A 547 -5.13 2.08 3.63
CA ASP A 547 -5.96 3.25 3.34
C ASP A 547 -6.13 3.37 1.81
N LEU A 548 -7.37 3.40 1.35
CA LEU A 548 -7.75 3.51 -0.06
C LEU A 548 -8.48 4.83 -0.26
N THR A 549 -7.99 5.66 -1.17
CA THR A 549 -8.64 6.93 -1.51
C THR A 549 -8.71 7.09 -3.03
N TRP A 550 -9.89 7.39 -3.57
CA TRP A 550 -10.07 7.65 -5.00
C TRP A 550 -10.86 8.92 -5.22
N ILE A 551 -10.81 9.38 -6.45
CA ILE A 551 -11.56 10.56 -6.92
C ILE A 551 -12.44 10.15 -8.10
N SER A 552 -13.62 10.76 -8.20
CA SER A 552 -14.51 10.58 -9.34
C SER A 552 -15.15 11.91 -9.69
N SER A 553 -15.11 12.28 -10.98
CA SER A 553 -15.68 13.54 -11.47
C SER A 553 -17.11 13.44 -12.00
N THR A 554 -17.78 12.28 -11.90
CA THR A 554 -19.19 12.09 -12.31
C THR A 554 -20.07 11.42 -11.25
N PRO A 555 -19.92 11.72 -9.94
CA PRO A 555 -20.59 10.95 -8.89
C PRO A 555 -22.13 10.95 -9.00
N ASN A 556 -22.73 11.92 -9.68
CA ASN A 556 -24.19 12.02 -9.87
C ASN A 556 -24.75 11.03 -10.90
N GLU A 557 -23.89 10.43 -11.75
CA GLU A 557 -24.27 9.38 -12.71
C GLU A 557 -23.85 7.98 -12.22
N VAL A 558 -23.15 7.93 -11.09
CA VAL A 558 -22.68 6.71 -10.45
C VAL A 558 -23.79 6.14 -9.58
N LYS A 559 -24.02 4.84 -9.72
CA LYS A 559 -24.89 4.06 -8.85
C LYS A 559 -24.14 3.61 -7.59
N SER A 560 -22.93 3.07 -7.74
CA SER A 560 -22.08 2.66 -6.63
C SER A 560 -20.60 2.58 -7.02
N PHE A 561 -19.73 2.62 -6.03
CA PHE A 561 -18.33 2.23 -6.12
C PHE A 561 -18.13 0.91 -5.38
N ASP A 562 -17.60 -0.10 -6.07
CA ASP A 562 -17.15 -1.34 -5.44
C ASP A 562 -15.63 -1.29 -5.29
N VAL A 563 -15.16 -1.35 -4.05
CA VAL A 563 -13.75 -1.53 -3.72
C VAL A 563 -13.43 -3.00 -3.93
N GLU A 564 -12.53 -3.29 -4.86
CA GLU A 564 -12.15 -4.64 -5.22
C GLU A 564 -10.69 -4.92 -4.85
N ARG A 565 -10.45 -6.11 -4.31
CA ARG A 565 -9.14 -6.61 -3.91
C ARG A 565 -8.80 -7.91 -4.63
N SER A 566 -7.54 -8.11 -4.97
CA SER A 566 -7.02 -9.38 -5.49
C SER A 566 -5.69 -9.74 -4.82
N LEU A 567 -5.52 -10.99 -4.40
CA LEU A 567 -4.23 -11.47 -3.87
C LEU A 567 -3.26 -11.92 -4.96
N ASP A 568 -3.74 -12.13 -6.18
CA ASP A 568 -2.98 -12.66 -7.32
C ASP A 568 -2.96 -11.73 -8.54
N GLY A 569 -3.65 -10.59 -8.46
CA GLY A 569 -3.77 -9.59 -9.53
C GLY A 569 -4.71 -10.01 -10.67
N THR A 570 -5.38 -11.16 -10.56
CA THR A 570 -6.23 -11.74 -11.61
C THR A 570 -7.67 -11.96 -11.16
N ILE A 571 -7.88 -12.46 -9.94
CA ILE A 571 -9.19 -12.70 -9.36
C ILE A 571 -9.46 -11.61 -8.33
N PHE A 572 -10.41 -10.73 -8.65
CA PHE A 572 -10.81 -9.63 -7.78
C PHE A 572 -12.11 -9.96 -7.04
N GLU A 573 -12.11 -9.78 -5.73
CA GLU A 573 -13.27 -9.85 -4.85
C GLU A 573 -13.70 -8.45 -4.40
N THR A 574 -15.00 -8.20 -4.31
CA THR A 574 -15.51 -6.94 -3.74
C THR A 574 -15.43 -7.01 -2.21
N ILE A 575 -14.66 -6.12 -1.60
CA ILE A 575 -14.52 -6.04 -0.14
C ILE A 575 -15.47 -5.02 0.48
N GLN A 576 -15.87 -3.99 -0.28
CA GLN A 576 -16.79 -2.95 0.17
C GLN A 576 -17.52 -2.32 -1.01
N SER A 577 -18.78 -1.94 -0.83
CA SER A 577 -19.54 -1.14 -1.80
C SER A 577 -20.02 0.16 -1.14
N LEU A 578 -19.92 1.27 -1.87
CA LEU A 578 -20.25 2.62 -1.40
C LEU A 578 -21.19 3.30 -2.39
N GLU A 579 -22.23 3.96 -1.88
CA GLU A 579 -23.10 4.80 -2.69
C GLU A 579 -22.57 6.25 -2.72
N PRO A 580 -22.61 6.94 -3.86
CA PRO A 580 -22.25 8.34 -3.92
C PRO A 580 -23.25 9.18 -3.10
N GLN A 581 -22.74 9.96 -2.14
CA GLN A 581 -23.55 10.91 -1.37
C GLN A 581 -24.06 12.03 -2.30
N GLU A 582 -25.35 12.40 -2.22
CA GLU A 582 -25.90 13.52 -3.01
C GLU A 582 -25.24 14.85 -2.60
N ASN A 583 -24.49 15.51 -3.51
CA ASN A 583 -24.11 16.92 -3.32
C ASN A 583 -23.59 17.58 -4.62
N THR A 584 -23.55 18.92 -4.64
CA THR A 584 -23.43 19.78 -5.83
C THR A 584 -22.03 19.97 -6.46
N ASP A 585 -20.97 19.33 -5.93
CA ASP A 585 -19.60 19.51 -6.42
C ASP A 585 -19.20 18.52 -7.52
N PHE A 586 -18.44 19.02 -8.51
CA PHE A 586 -18.07 18.26 -9.71
C PHE A 586 -16.95 17.22 -9.50
N LEU A 587 -16.10 17.36 -8.49
CA LEU A 587 -15.05 16.41 -8.12
C LEU A 587 -15.24 16.01 -6.67
N LYS A 588 -15.41 14.71 -6.41
CA LYS A 588 -15.46 14.18 -5.03
C LYS A 588 -14.37 13.14 -4.81
N SER A 589 -13.74 13.22 -3.63
CA SER A 589 -12.88 12.18 -3.07
C SER A 589 -13.68 11.25 -2.19
N PHE A 590 -13.32 9.98 -2.23
CA PHE A 590 -13.95 8.89 -1.51
C PHE A 590 -12.85 8.08 -0.81
N GLU A 591 -13.21 7.45 0.30
CA GLU A 591 -12.26 6.78 1.17
C GLU A 591 -12.82 5.44 1.63
N ALA A 592 -11.94 4.46 1.75
CA ALA A 592 -12.22 3.15 2.32
C ALA A 592 -10.96 2.63 3.03
N GLN A 593 -11.14 1.62 3.88
CA GLN A 593 -10.04 0.95 4.56
C GLN A 593 -10.17 -0.56 4.42
N ASP A 594 -9.06 -1.24 4.16
CA ASP A 594 -8.98 -2.69 4.26
C ASP A 594 -8.11 -3.09 5.46
N ALA A 595 -8.76 -3.41 6.57
CA ALA A 595 -8.12 -3.94 7.78
C ALA A 595 -8.05 -5.48 7.81
N SER A 596 -8.55 -6.16 6.78
CA SER A 596 -8.61 -7.63 6.74
C SER A 596 -7.32 -8.25 6.19
N LEU A 597 -6.47 -7.45 5.55
CA LEU A 597 -5.15 -7.87 5.12
C LEU A 597 -4.16 -7.69 6.29
N LEU A 598 -4.06 -8.70 7.16
CA LEU A 598 -3.17 -8.63 8.34
C LEU A 598 -1.68 -8.83 8.00
N GLN A 599 -1.34 -9.31 6.78
CA GLN A 599 0.02 -9.50 6.24
C GLN A 599 -0.02 -9.92 4.75
N GLY A 600 1.00 -9.54 3.96
CA GLY A 600 1.18 -9.95 2.56
C GLY A 600 0.81 -8.86 1.53
N SER A 601 0.91 -9.16 0.24
CA SER A 601 0.61 -8.21 -0.84
C SER A 601 -0.76 -8.43 -1.47
N ALA A 602 -1.41 -7.36 -1.90
CA ALA A 602 -2.67 -7.37 -2.61
C ALA A 602 -2.75 -6.25 -3.67
N TYR A 603 -3.53 -6.48 -4.72
CA TYR A 603 -3.91 -5.49 -5.72
C TYR A 603 -5.28 -4.92 -5.38
N TYR A 604 -5.43 -3.60 -5.46
CA TYR A 604 -6.68 -2.89 -5.24
C TYR A 604 -7.12 -2.16 -6.51
N ARG A 605 -8.42 -2.12 -6.78
CA ARG A 605 -9.02 -1.26 -7.82
C ARG A 605 -10.41 -0.84 -7.39
N ILE A 606 -10.90 0.26 -7.94
CA ILE A 606 -12.29 0.67 -7.76
C ILE A 606 -13.05 0.37 -9.02
N LYS A 607 -14.17 -0.33 -8.88
CA LYS A 607 -15.19 -0.47 -9.90
C LYS A 607 -16.26 0.58 -9.71
N ARG A 608 -16.45 1.45 -10.69
CA ARG A 608 -17.53 2.43 -10.72
C ARG A 608 -18.68 1.86 -11.53
N ASN A 609 -19.81 1.59 -10.88
CA ASN A 609 -21.04 1.16 -11.54
C ASN A 609 -21.92 2.38 -11.84
N LEU A 610 -22.31 2.58 -13.10
CA LEU A 610 -23.14 3.70 -13.52
C LEU A 610 -24.64 3.35 -13.43
N ALA A 611 -25.48 4.38 -13.37
CA ALA A 611 -26.94 4.23 -13.27
C ALA A 611 -27.56 3.51 -14.47
N ASP A 612 -26.91 3.54 -15.63
CA ASP A 612 -27.35 2.86 -16.86
C ASP A 612 -26.95 1.37 -16.91
N GLY A 613 -26.25 0.87 -15.89
CA GLY A 613 -25.81 -0.52 -15.77
C GLY A 613 -24.43 -0.81 -16.35
N SER A 614 -23.76 0.17 -16.96
CA SER A 614 -22.35 0.04 -17.36
C SER A 614 -21.40 0.21 -16.16
N PHE A 615 -20.12 -0.15 -16.34
CA PHE A 615 -19.11 0.02 -15.30
C PHE A 615 -17.72 0.30 -15.88
N GLU A 616 -16.87 0.91 -15.06
CA GLU A 616 -15.47 1.19 -15.37
C GLU A 616 -14.57 0.88 -14.16
N TYR A 617 -13.28 0.63 -14.39
CA TYR A 617 -12.30 0.37 -13.33
C TYR A 617 -11.22 1.46 -13.30
N THR A 618 -10.73 1.77 -12.11
CA THR A 618 -9.41 2.42 -11.98
C THR A 618 -8.31 1.43 -12.41
N PRO A 619 -7.11 1.92 -12.74
CA PRO A 619 -5.92 1.07 -12.73
C PRO A 619 -5.79 0.32 -11.40
N SER A 620 -5.24 -0.90 -11.45
CA SER A 620 -4.96 -1.67 -10.23
C SER A 620 -3.71 -1.15 -9.54
N ARG A 621 -3.78 -0.96 -8.22
CA ARG A 621 -2.67 -0.57 -7.35
C ARG A 621 -2.19 -1.77 -6.57
N TRP A 622 -0.94 -2.14 -6.76
CA TRP A 622 -0.30 -3.17 -5.95
C TRP A 622 0.18 -2.56 -4.63
N ILE A 623 -0.19 -3.20 -3.52
CA ILE A 623 0.18 -2.81 -2.17
C ILE A 623 0.75 -4.01 -1.45
N ASP A 624 1.86 -3.81 -0.76
CA ASP A 624 2.47 -4.83 0.07
C ASP A 624 2.39 -4.45 1.55
N LEU A 625 1.59 -5.22 2.30
CA LEU A 625 1.48 -5.13 3.76
C LEU A 625 2.33 -6.19 4.47
N SER A 626 3.25 -6.86 3.77
CA SER A 626 4.30 -7.65 4.42
C SER A 626 5.32 -6.80 5.19
N TYR A 627 5.05 -5.50 5.39
CA TYR A 627 5.84 -4.57 6.18
C TYR A 627 5.76 -4.89 7.68
N ASN A 628 6.52 -5.91 8.08
CA ASN A 628 6.90 -6.19 9.45
C ASN A 628 8.32 -6.77 9.46
N GLY A 629 9.31 -5.93 9.16
CA GLY A 629 10.73 -6.11 9.54
C GLY A 629 11.46 -7.42 9.17
N SER A 630 11.02 -8.23 8.20
CA SER A 630 11.49 -9.63 8.05
C SER A 630 11.86 -10.06 6.61
N GLU A 631 12.64 -9.24 5.89
CA GLU A 631 13.11 -9.51 4.53
C GLU A 631 14.61 -9.91 4.46
N ILE A 632 15.02 -10.59 3.38
CA ILE A 632 16.45 -10.75 3.03
C ILE A 632 16.97 -9.37 2.65
N ARG A 633 18.00 -8.88 3.34
CA ARG A 633 18.59 -7.57 2.99
C ARG A 633 19.93 -7.76 2.32
N VAL A 634 20.15 -7.02 1.24
CA VAL A 634 21.42 -7.02 0.50
C VAL A 634 21.99 -5.61 0.60
N PHE A 635 23.14 -5.44 1.26
CA PHE A 635 23.72 -4.13 1.50
C PHE A 635 25.25 -4.15 1.56
N PRO A 636 25.94 -3.09 1.07
CA PRO A 636 25.36 -1.99 0.28
C PRO A 636 24.83 -2.50 -1.07
N ASN A 637 23.73 -1.89 -1.55
CA ASN A 637 23.15 -2.15 -2.86
C ASN A 637 22.79 -0.79 -3.51
N PRO A 638 23.49 -0.36 -4.56
CA PRO A 638 24.50 -1.09 -5.33
C PRO A 638 25.77 -1.43 -4.55
N ALA A 639 26.34 -2.61 -4.80
CA ALA A 639 27.64 -3.03 -4.27
C ALA A 639 28.77 -2.41 -5.12
N THR A 640 29.54 -1.50 -4.50
CA THR A 640 30.55 -0.68 -5.19
C THR A 640 32.00 -1.09 -4.90
N GLU A 641 32.25 -1.83 -3.81
CA GLU A 641 33.61 -2.15 -3.32
C GLU A 641 33.99 -3.64 -3.49
N GLY A 642 33.29 -4.37 -4.35
CA GLY A 642 33.58 -5.79 -4.61
C GLY A 642 33.07 -6.75 -3.54
N GLU A 643 32.47 -6.26 -2.45
CA GLU A 643 31.85 -7.09 -1.42
C GLU A 643 30.45 -6.56 -1.05
N PHE A 644 29.57 -7.45 -0.59
CA PHE A 644 28.27 -7.09 -0.04
C PHE A 644 27.87 -8.03 1.11
N ASN A 645 26.95 -7.59 1.95
CA ASN A 645 26.36 -8.37 3.03
C ASN A 645 24.93 -8.77 2.67
N MET A 646 24.58 -10.01 2.96
CA MET A 646 23.25 -10.57 2.80
C MET A 646 22.72 -10.97 4.17
N SER A 647 21.70 -10.29 4.67
CA SER A 647 20.99 -10.70 5.88
C SER A 647 20.01 -11.82 5.52
N LEU A 648 20.21 -12.99 6.12
CA LEU A 648 19.39 -14.18 5.92
C LEU A 648 18.67 -14.60 7.21
N ASN A 649 18.48 -13.65 8.14
CA ASN A 649 17.95 -13.88 9.50
C ASN A 649 16.68 -14.73 9.55
N ARG A 650 15.81 -14.60 8.55
CA ARG A 650 14.59 -15.41 8.39
C ARG A 650 14.84 -16.92 8.33
N PHE A 651 16.02 -17.35 7.90
CA PHE A 651 16.38 -18.75 7.70
C PHE A 651 17.40 -19.27 8.71
N ALA A 652 17.66 -18.51 9.79
CA ALA A 652 18.55 -18.95 10.86
C ALA A 652 18.10 -20.32 11.40
N GLY A 653 19.04 -21.25 11.58
CA GLY A 653 18.74 -22.59 12.05
C GLY A 653 18.27 -23.59 10.97
N GLN A 654 18.12 -23.17 9.70
CA GLN A 654 17.61 -24.02 8.61
C GLN A 654 18.72 -24.40 7.62
N HIS A 655 18.49 -25.49 6.87
CA HIS A 655 19.26 -25.79 5.67
C HIS A 655 18.79 -24.87 4.52
N VAL A 656 19.72 -24.14 3.92
CA VAL A 656 19.44 -23.11 2.92
C VAL A 656 20.42 -23.20 1.75
N THR A 657 19.89 -23.24 0.53
CA THR A 657 20.66 -23.05 -0.69
C THR A 657 20.46 -21.64 -1.22
N VAL A 658 21.55 -20.90 -1.41
CA VAL A 658 21.54 -19.56 -2.04
C VAL A 658 22.12 -19.65 -3.44
N GLN A 659 21.41 -19.17 -4.45
CA GLN A 659 21.88 -19.08 -5.83
C GLN A 659 21.88 -17.63 -6.30
N ILE A 660 23.02 -17.15 -6.78
CA ILE A 660 23.13 -15.84 -7.41
C ILE A 660 23.11 -16.04 -8.92
N VAL A 661 22.21 -15.32 -9.60
CA VAL A 661 21.89 -15.50 -11.01
C VAL A 661 22.03 -14.17 -11.73
N ASN A 662 22.73 -14.14 -12.86
CA ASN A 662 22.84 -12.92 -13.66
C ASN A 662 21.55 -12.63 -14.46
N ASN A 663 21.50 -11.48 -15.13
CA ASN A 663 20.35 -11.06 -15.96
C ASN A 663 20.03 -11.99 -17.16
N LEU A 664 20.93 -12.92 -17.52
CA LEU A 664 20.70 -13.94 -18.55
C LEU A 664 20.15 -15.26 -17.97
N GLY A 665 19.89 -15.32 -16.67
CA GLY A 665 19.38 -16.51 -15.99
C GLY A 665 20.46 -17.56 -15.67
N VAL A 666 21.74 -17.22 -15.83
CA VAL A 666 22.86 -18.13 -15.52
C VAL A 666 23.22 -18.01 -14.05
N VAL A 667 23.25 -19.14 -13.33
CA VAL A 667 23.74 -19.21 -11.94
C VAL A 667 25.24 -18.94 -11.94
N VAL A 668 25.65 -17.83 -11.35
CA VAL A 668 27.05 -17.40 -11.26
C VAL A 668 27.70 -17.82 -9.94
N ARG A 669 26.91 -18.08 -8.90
CA ARG A 669 27.39 -18.62 -7.63
C ARG A 669 26.30 -19.39 -6.89
N THR A 670 26.69 -20.46 -6.20
CA THR A 670 25.83 -21.23 -5.29
C THR A 670 26.51 -21.36 -3.94
N LEU A 671 25.77 -21.15 -2.87
CA LEU A 671 26.21 -21.35 -1.48
C LEU A 671 25.22 -22.30 -0.81
N GLU A 672 25.73 -23.24 -0.03
CA GLU A 672 24.91 -24.17 0.74
C GLU A 672 25.24 -24.02 2.22
N PHE A 673 24.20 -23.88 3.02
CA PHE A 673 24.28 -23.77 4.47
C PHE A 673 23.49 -24.91 5.08
N ASP A 674 24.17 -25.87 5.71
CA ASP A 674 23.50 -26.98 6.39
C ASP A 674 22.73 -26.56 7.64
N ASN A 675 23.20 -25.48 8.26
CA ASN A 675 22.57 -24.82 9.39
C ASN A 675 23.05 -23.37 9.42
N LEU A 676 22.21 -22.43 8.99
CA LEU A 676 22.57 -21.02 8.91
C LEU A 676 22.76 -20.42 10.31
N SER A 677 24.01 -20.17 10.71
CA SER A 677 24.39 -19.74 12.07
C SER A 677 24.76 -18.26 12.21
N GLU A 678 24.91 -17.53 11.10
CA GLU A 678 25.30 -16.12 11.07
C GLU A 678 24.16 -15.23 10.56
N GLU A 679 23.98 -14.06 11.19
CA GLU A 679 22.92 -13.10 10.87
C GLU A 679 23.13 -12.36 9.54
N ASN A 680 24.39 -12.26 9.11
CA ASN A 680 24.78 -11.63 7.85
C ASN A 680 25.85 -12.47 7.15
N VAL A 681 25.57 -12.91 5.93
CA VAL A 681 26.53 -13.59 5.06
C VAL A 681 27.27 -12.54 4.24
N ARG A 682 28.56 -12.36 4.50
CA ARG A 682 29.43 -11.48 3.70
C ARG A 682 29.95 -12.25 2.49
N LEU A 683 29.83 -11.65 1.30
CA LEU A 683 30.24 -12.25 0.04
C LEU A 683 31.13 -11.31 -0.77
N ASP A 684 32.29 -11.84 -1.15
CA ASP A 684 33.17 -11.25 -2.16
C ASP A 684 32.64 -11.59 -3.56
N VAL A 685 32.35 -10.53 -4.32
CA VAL A 685 31.86 -10.51 -5.70
C VAL A 685 32.80 -9.72 -6.60
N SER A 686 34.08 -9.57 -6.22
CA SER A 686 35.12 -8.92 -7.03
C SER A 686 35.28 -9.56 -8.42
N ASP A 687 34.90 -10.83 -8.57
CA ASP A 687 34.89 -11.60 -9.82
C ASP A 687 33.64 -11.39 -10.68
N PHE A 688 32.61 -10.72 -10.17
CA PHE A 688 31.37 -10.47 -10.90
C PHE A 688 31.53 -9.24 -11.81
N LEU A 689 30.83 -9.23 -12.95
CA LEU A 689 30.76 -8.05 -13.82
C LEU A 689 29.69 -7.07 -13.32
N ASP A 690 29.84 -5.80 -13.63
CA ASP A 690 28.83 -4.78 -13.34
C ASP A 690 27.49 -5.13 -14.01
N GLY A 691 26.39 -4.94 -13.29
CA GLY A 691 25.06 -5.32 -13.74
C GLY A 691 24.13 -5.77 -12.62
N MET A 692 22.93 -6.20 -13.01
CA MET A 692 21.89 -6.67 -12.11
C MET A 692 21.92 -8.19 -11.96
N TYR A 693 21.83 -8.64 -10.71
CA TYR A 693 21.79 -10.04 -10.31
C TYR A 693 20.55 -10.29 -9.44
N LYS A 694 20.02 -11.51 -9.50
CA LYS A 694 19.00 -12.01 -8.57
C LYS A 694 19.61 -13.03 -7.64
N ILE A 695 19.38 -12.86 -6.34
CA ILE A 695 19.77 -13.80 -5.30
C ILE A 695 18.53 -14.61 -4.95
N PHE A 696 18.52 -15.89 -5.26
CA PHE A 696 17.47 -16.82 -4.85
C PHE A 696 17.90 -17.55 -3.58
N VAL A 697 17.00 -17.64 -2.61
CA VAL A 697 17.23 -18.35 -1.34
C VAL A 697 16.16 -19.42 -1.21
N GLN A 698 16.58 -20.68 -1.27
CA GLN A 698 15.73 -21.87 -1.22
C GLN A 698 15.97 -22.62 0.09
N PRO A 699 15.08 -22.48 1.09
CA PRO A 699 15.08 -23.34 2.26
C PRO A 699 14.44 -24.70 1.95
N GLU A 700 14.77 -25.73 2.73
CA GLU A 700 14.38 -27.14 2.47
C GLU A 700 12.86 -27.41 2.53
N SER A 701 12.11 -26.59 3.29
CA SER A 701 10.67 -26.80 3.57
C SER A 701 9.77 -25.57 3.33
N GLN A 702 10.31 -24.50 2.73
CA GLN A 702 9.54 -23.29 2.39
C GLN A 702 9.68 -22.91 0.91
N LYS A 703 8.83 -22.00 0.43
CA LYS A 703 8.97 -21.42 -0.93
C LYS A 703 10.28 -20.63 -1.02
N ALA A 704 10.95 -20.74 -2.17
CA ALA A 704 12.07 -19.85 -2.48
C ALA A 704 11.64 -18.39 -2.46
N VAL A 705 12.51 -17.55 -1.93
CA VAL A 705 12.40 -16.09 -1.96
C VAL A 705 13.59 -15.53 -2.74
N TYR A 706 13.51 -14.29 -3.20
CA TYR A 706 14.61 -13.67 -3.93
C TYR A 706 14.78 -12.20 -3.60
N GLU A 707 16.01 -11.70 -3.77
CA GLU A 707 16.36 -10.29 -3.64
C GLU A 707 17.23 -9.83 -4.83
N THR A 708 17.26 -8.52 -5.11
CA THR A 708 18.04 -7.95 -6.20
C THR A 708 19.37 -7.40 -5.70
N LEU A 709 20.47 -7.76 -6.36
CA LEU A 709 21.80 -7.18 -6.16
C LEU A 709 22.22 -6.42 -7.41
N ILE A 710 22.58 -5.16 -7.25
CA ILE A 710 23.17 -4.33 -8.30
C ILE A 710 24.66 -4.22 -8.02
N ILE A 711 25.51 -4.59 -8.98
CA ILE A 711 26.96 -4.36 -8.90
C ILE A 711 27.28 -3.20 -9.83
N GLN A 712 27.90 -2.15 -9.30
CA GLN A 712 28.28 -0.96 -10.06
C GLN A 712 29.63 -0.45 -9.57
N ARG A 713 30.68 -0.64 -10.37
CA ARG A 713 32.03 -0.15 -10.05
C ARG A 713 32.28 1.18 -10.77
N TYR A 714 32.92 2.10 -10.07
CA TYR A 714 33.31 3.41 -10.61
C TYR A 714 34.71 3.38 -11.22
#